data_AF-A0A819ZJ55-F1
#
_entry.id   AF-A0A819ZJ55-F1
#
_cell.length_a   1.000
_cell.length_b   1.000
_cell.length_c   1.000
_cell.angle_alpha   90.00
_cell.angle_beta   90.00
_cell.angle_gamma   90.00
#
_symmetry.space_group_name_H-M   'P 1'
#
loop_
_entity.id
_entity.type
_entity.pdbx_description
1 polymer ?
#
loop_
_entity_poly.entity_id
_entity_poly.type
_entity_poly.pdbx_seq_one_letter_code
_entity_poly.pdbx_strand_id
1 'polypeptide(L)'
;MQIITQSNSLISALNTNAHLSITEEDNETFYLARSPTVYYRKNMPLFVYTAEIYSCNLVNSLVPSGFYSIPYGFSDLFDDEYWPDTLFSQTSPNISDVVDGFLSGCTPFDGLLASTLDCLYSNQCLEQLIDYFPNLNQTNFNFTDPLLLSNRQNNSLYERLTDLFIEDWSSTINYSKYFTNCAPLLCTYSTTDLNSLSYTIIFLLSLYGGLTIMFRLIAPAVIHSLLIFGIKLVSIREIFQWIRQINLFKSSADQNVDAIKKQCLTTRVYLILLAGSILTLLLFTSLSTHVTTMTISNPSIDVYRNLQDIHQDTLKCPCSTTTIPYETFISLSPIFHQVCSSDFVNDTWITLLSLLHNKLYIGWPTEAVHQFRLLSTMCELVNETVVDAVQRFIIRSLVTSNVLTETDFIIQSNTTINQFTQSTIINFGLLLDTEHLYLQVDQPFKVPDYLQDSYEKATDLYDPDSWKLIFSFTGMFNTTGVFNNCICAINPYCQRQSGLYNPVMTSNNISAAVMTYAIPGSIDGCYALDSFLLSTLECFYSNSDCLSILLAVMNATYNRIDTEIPWFSPKPLKYDPLSNHFLPDTSLSDITKEMMIEQWNYQASFNLYYKTCAPNYCTYSYTARTYNYIGVITKIISTIGGLIVALRFITPHMVNFIYQFFERKNKTSQQDQMKFITRMKILLKNLLKLLYTELITLTIFPSYSFGHINDRIRAKRLNQLASRLYILLLIIGFVILSLQTLVQPEVLTKTYTKPSLETYEYLLENHGDTVHCPCSITSSTYGKYIKIEAIFHQVCSSQFISSEWRINITTGLLSNLSNYDRRDYRRFLSAHLQYLAGLCDLSNQSVNAFIQQFLSSLFVTIELLPQSILNTQMEALIEENKSDASVMLLRYLSLHRDINHGNAIISSYGTNYEYLVPERSSENRIIAYVMRTQGIVYDNNCSCALNASCTIPANFIQTNSSETIPIQGLRMGCTPTESFFASTLECFYNLSCINLIYEHINCSSNVNNTNVLEPPSINTPVIDLITKLFIDNWSVTINYTLYFNQCLPT
;
A
#
# COMPACT_ATOMS: atom_id res chain seq x y z
N MET A 1 5.04 22.71 8.03
CA MET A 1 5.50 23.50 9.19
C MET A 1 6.20 24.79 8.78
N GLN A 2 7.38 24.75 8.14
CA GLN A 2 8.17 25.95 7.78
C GLN A 2 7.36 27.07 7.07
N ILE A 3 6.58 26.71 6.04
CA ILE A 3 5.62 27.59 5.33
C ILE A 3 4.63 28.26 6.30
N ILE A 4 4.12 27.50 7.28
CA ILE A 4 3.13 27.95 8.27
C ILE A 4 3.78 28.94 9.24
N THR A 5 5.01 28.67 9.71
CA THR A 5 5.76 29.59 10.58
C THR A 5 5.98 30.95 9.92
N GLN A 6 6.34 30.95 8.64
CA GLN A 6 6.58 32.18 7.86
C GLN A 6 5.27 32.91 7.51
N SER A 7 4.26 32.22 6.98
CA SER A 7 2.99 32.84 6.59
C SER A 7 2.26 33.46 7.78
N ASN A 8 2.34 32.84 8.96
CA ASN A 8 1.70 33.32 10.19
C ASN A 8 2.53 34.29 11.02
N SER A 9 3.78 34.61 10.64
CA SER A 9 4.65 35.49 11.44
C SER A 9 4.84 35.03 12.90
N LEU A 10 4.89 33.72 13.14
CA LEU A 10 5.01 33.14 14.50
C LEU A 10 6.37 33.48 15.12
N ILE A 11 6.42 33.91 16.38
CA ILE A 11 7.68 34.33 17.01
C ILE A 11 8.41 33.16 17.68
N SER A 12 9.70 33.00 17.35
CA SER A 12 10.62 32.14 18.10
C SER A 12 11.11 32.86 19.36
N ALA A 13 11.15 32.15 20.49
CA ALA A 13 11.72 32.68 21.74
C ALA A 13 13.20 33.06 21.61
N LEU A 14 13.90 32.54 20.61
CA LEU A 14 15.31 32.81 20.34
C LEU A 14 15.53 34.13 19.56
N ASN A 15 14.46 34.90 19.29
CA ASN A 15 14.49 36.17 18.55
C ASN A 15 15.10 36.06 17.12
N THR A 16 15.12 34.86 16.52
CA THR A 16 15.78 34.60 15.22
C THR A 16 14.98 35.05 14.00
N ASN A 17 13.64 35.16 14.09
CA ASN A 17 12.78 35.62 12.99
C ASN A 17 12.13 36.99 13.25
N ALA A 18 11.77 37.27 14.49
CA ALA A 18 11.31 38.58 14.95
C ALA A 18 11.62 38.72 16.44
N HIS A 19 11.65 39.97 16.91
CA HIS A 19 11.79 40.28 18.33
C HIS A 19 10.77 41.34 18.76
N LEU A 20 10.41 41.33 20.04
CA LEU A 20 9.65 42.41 20.67
C LEU A 20 10.60 43.44 21.26
N SER A 21 10.26 44.71 21.11
CA SER A 21 10.89 45.82 21.84
C SER A 21 9.86 46.57 22.68
N ILE A 22 10.32 47.13 23.80
CA ILE A 22 9.53 47.99 24.69
C ILE A 22 10.22 49.34 24.87
N THR A 23 9.48 50.43 24.69
CA THR A 23 9.99 51.81 24.74
C THR A 23 9.23 52.60 25.80
N GLU A 24 9.92 53.35 26.65
CA GLU A 24 9.30 54.23 27.66
C GLU A 24 9.38 55.70 27.18
N GLU A 25 8.23 56.37 27.04
CA GLU A 25 8.16 57.77 26.56
C GLU A 25 8.15 58.79 27.71
N ASP A 26 7.28 58.57 28.70
CA ASP A 26 6.97 59.51 29.78
C ASP A 26 6.76 58.77 31.11
N ASN A 27 7.85 58.24 31.70
CA ASN A 27 8.06 57.74 33.08
C ASN A 27 7.12 56.65 33.69
N GLU A 28 5.95 56.43 33.09
CA GLU A 28 4.86 55.51 33.45
C GLU A 28 4.19 54.91 32.19
N THR A 29 4.40 55.51 31.00
CA THR A 29 3.85 55.01 29.72
C THR A 29 4.90 54.22 28.95
N PHE A 30 4.67 52.91 28.83
CA PHE A 30 5.40 52.00 27.96
C PHE A 30 4.66 51.75 26.64
N TYR A 31 5.41 51.47 25.58
CA TYR A 31 4.90 51.08 24.27
C TYR A 31 5.58 49.81 23.77
N LEU A 32 4.80 48.92 23.14
CA LEU A 32 5.30 47.68 22.53
C LEU A 32 5.42 47.84 21.01
N ALA A 33 6.50 47.32 20.42
CA ALA A 33 6.66 47.22 18.97
C ALA A 33 7.25 45.84 18.57
N ARG A 34 6.90 45.37 17.36
CA ARG A 34 7.43 44.12 16.78
C ARG A 34 8.38 44.44 15.62
N SER A 35 9.67 44.16 15.80
CA SER A 35 10.66 44.29 14.73
C SER A 35 11.00 42.92 14.13
N PRO A 36 11.01 42.75 12.79
CA PRO A 36 11.49 41.52 12.17
C PRO A 36 13.01 41.41 12.31
N THR A 37 13.53 40.19 12.45
CA THR A 37 14.98 39.97 12.45
C THR A 37 15.50 40.06 11.02
N VAL A 38 16.59 40.81 10.85
CA VAL A 38 17.25 41.12 9.57
C VAL A 38 18.66 40.58 9.60
N TYR A 39 19.08 39.94 8.51
CA TYR A 39 20.39 39.31 8.39
C TYR A 39 21.29 40.02 7.38
N TYR A 40 22.51 40.39 7.79
CA TYR A 40 23.48 41.12 6.96
C TYR A 40 24.68 40.28 6.50
N ARG A 41 25.24 40.64 5.33
CA ARG A 41 26.46 40.04 4.78
C ARG A 41 27.65 40.99 4.97
N LYS A 42 28.64 40.56 5.77
CA LYS A 42 29.85 41.25 6.29
C LYS A 42 30.66 42.18 5.35
N ASN A 43 30.39 42.21 4.04
CA ASN A 43 31.17 42.96 3.04
C ASN A 43 30.37 44.06 2.30
N MET A 44 29.16 44.42 2.76
CA MET A 44 28.41 45.55 2.17
C MET A 44 29.00 46.91 2.60
N PRO A 45 29.12 47.90 1.69
CA PRO A 45 29.59 49.24 2.05
C PRO A 45 28.51 50.05 2.77
N LEU A 46 28.91 50.69 3.88
CA LEU A 46 28.14 51.46 4.88
C LEU A 46 27.18 52.58 4.40
N PHE A 47 26.96 52.76 3.10
CA PHE A 47 26.16 53.87 2.53
C PHE A 47 25.16 53.47 1.45
N VAL A 48 24.81 52.17 1.33
CA VAL A 48 23.78 51.70 0.38
C VAL A 48 22.54 51.23 1.15
N TYR A 49 21.66 52.19 1.48
CA TYR A 49 20.36 51.97 2.14
C TYR A 49 19.32 51.15 1.32
N THR A 50 19.75 50.54 0.22
CA THR A 50 18.93 49.72 -0.70
C THR A 50 19.52 48.33 -0.95
N ALA A 51 20.56 47.93 -0.21
CA ALA A 51 21.23 46.65 -0.39
C ALA A 51 20.54 45.51 0.39
N GLU A 52 19.64 44.79 -0.27
CA GLU A 52 19.20 43.42 0.07
C GLU A 52 18.90 43.17 1.57
N ILE A 53 18.01 43.99 2.15
CA ILE A 53 17.48 43.78 3.50
C ILE A 53 16.56 42.57 3.49
N TYR A 54 17.12 41.39 3.78
CA TYR A 54 16.34 40.16 3.94
C TYR A 54 15.77 40.10 5.37
N SER A 55 14.55 40.62 5.50
CA SER A 55 13.67 40.36 6.64
C SER A 55 13.15 38.92 6.58
N CYS A 56 13.08 38.24 7.73
CA CYS A 56 12.49 36.89 7.81
C CYS A 56 10.99 36.80 7.47
N ASN A 57 10.29 37.94 7.36
CA ASN A 57 8.93 37.98 6.81
C ASN A 57 8.92 37.92 5.26
N LEU A 58 10.05 38.26 4.62
CA LEU A 58 10.18 38.47 3.17
C LEU A 58 11.04 37.40 2.46
N VAL A 59 12.15 36.95 3.03
CA VAL A 59 13.00 35.88 2.47
C VAL A 59 13.60 35.05 3.61
N ASN A 60 13.63 33.72 3.46
CA ASN A 60 14.33 32.89 4.43
C ASN A 60 15.84 33.15 4.34
N SER A 61 16.40 33.71 5.40
CA SER A 61 17.75 34.25 5.43
C SER A 61 18.72 33.25 6.05
N LEU A 62 19.90 33.09 5.44
CA LEU A 62 20.94 32.17 5.91
C LEU A 62 22.29 32.90 5.98
N VAL A 63 22.94 32.83 7.15
CA VAL A 63 24.27 33.39 7.41
C VAL A 63 25.16 32.35 8.11
N PRO A 64 26.50 32.41 7.96
CA PRO A 64 27.41 31.58 8.75
C PRO A 64 27.26 31.84 10.25
N SER A 65 27.18 30.77 11.05
CA SER A 65 27.25 30.86 12.50
C SER A 65 28.67 31.20 12.95
N GLY A 66 28.81 31.92 14.06
CA GLY A 66 30.11 32.36 14.56
C GLY A 66 30.06 32.83 16.00
N PHE A 67 31.22 32.99 16.60
CA PHE A 67 31.38 33.53 17.96
C PHE A 67 31.60 35.05 17.89
N TYR A 68 30.81 35.78 18.67
CA TYR A 68 30.83 37.25 18.71
C TYR A 68 31.47 37.72 20.02
N SER A 69 32.75 38.10 19.97
CA SER A 69 33.44 38.59 21.16
C SER A 69 33.12 40.08 21.41
N ILE A 70 32.08 40.36 22.21
CA ILE A 70 31.82 41.71 22.72
C ILE A 70 31.72 41.69 24.26
N PRO A 71 32.67 42.31 24.99
CA PRO A 71 32.56 42.48 26.43
C PRO A 71 31.68 43.69 26.78
N TYR A 72 31.08 43.64 27.99
CA TYR A 72 30.24 44.67 28.63
C TYR A 72 28.81 44.88 28.04
N GLY A 73 27.80 44.81 28.91
CA GLY A 73 26.64 45.71 28.86
C GLY A 73 25.61 45.57 27.73
N PHE A 74 25.53 44.45 27.01
CA PHE A 74 24.57 44.24 25.89
C PHE A 74 23.10 44.04 26.33
N SER A 75 22.57 44.98 27.14
CA SER A 75 21.16 45.09 27.55
C SER A 75 20.59 46.51 27.45
N ASP A 76 21.42 47.56 27.52
CA ASP A 76 20.95 48.88 27.98
C ASP A 76 20.92 49.96 26.88
N LEU A 77 21.41 49.68 25.65
CA LEU A 77 21.47 50.63 24.54
C LEU A 77 21.24 49.93 23.19
N PHE A 78 19.97 49.79 22.79
CA PHE A 78 19.55 49.41 21.44
C PHE A 78 18.69 50.53 20.83
N ASP A 79 19.34 51.62 20.42
CA ASP A 79 18.78 52.47 19.38
C ASP A 79 18.94 51.74 18.03
N ASP A 80 17.84 51.66 17.27
CA ASP A 80 17.69 51.11 15.91
C ASP A 80 17.90 49.59 15.68
N GLU A 81 16.77 48.86 15.72
CA GLU A 81 16.34 47.68 14.90
C GLU A 81 17.21 46.41 14.71
N TYR A 82 18.54 46.41 14.87
CA TYR A 82 19.40 45.43 14.17
C TYR A 82 20.14 44.39 15.03
N TRP A 83 19.98 43.11 14.67
CA TRP A 83 20.57 41.95 15.35
C TRP A 83 21.61 41.21 14.47
N PRO A 84 22.91 41.22 14.83
CA PRO A 84 23.62 42.25 15.57
C PRO A 84 24.59 42.99 14.65
N ASP A 85 24.47 44.31 14.53
CA ASP A 85 25.64 45.12 14.11
C ASP A 85 25.64 46.50 14.77
N THR A 86 26.81 46.93 15.23
CA THR A 86 26.96 48.10 16.10
C THR A 86 27.18 49.38 15.30
N LEU A 87 26.10 50.05 14.89
CA LEU A 87 26.18 51.24 14.02
C LEU A 87 26.59 52.56 14.73
N PHE A 88 26.56 52.62 16.06
CA PHE A 88 26.93 53.82 16.83
C PHE A 88 28.32 53.80 17.49
N SER A 89 29.16 52.79 17.23
CA SER A 89 30.58 52.82 17.62
C SER A 89 31.49 52.26 16.51
N GLN A 90 32.73 52.77 16.42
CA GLN A 90 33.66 52.45 15.31
C GLN A 90 34.32 51.06 15.42
N THR A 91 33.72 50.14 16.17
CA THR A 91 34.18 48.76 16.35
C THR A 91 33.06 47.81 15.97
N SER A 92 32.98 47.46 14.69
CA SER A 92 32.18 46.31 14.23
C SER A 92 32.48 45.09 15.11
N PRO A 93 31.49 44.23 15.42
CA PRO A 93 31.75 42.99 16.14
C PRO A 93 32.83 42.19 15.41
N ASN A 94 34.00 42.05 16.03
CA ASN A 94 34.95 41.04 15.61
C ASN A 94 34.28 39.70 15.89
N ILE A 95 33.69 39.10 14.85
CA ILE A 95 33.49 37.65 14.78
C ILE A 95 34.86 37.05 15.03
N SER A 96 35.06 36.52 16.23
CA SER A 96 36.37 36.05 16.69
C SER A 96 36.75 34.76 15.98
N ASP A 97 35.76 33.90 15.70
CA ASP A 97 35.82 32.79 14.77
C ASP A 97 34.45 32.53 14.12
N VAL A 98 34.45 32.04 12.88
CA VAL A 98 33.27 31.47 12.20
C VAL A 98 33.28 29.96 12.44
N VAL A 99 32.11 29.36 12.69
CA VAL A 99 31.99 27.91 12.90
C VAL A 99 31.76 27.23 11.55
N ASP A 100 32.80 26.61 11.00
CA ASP A 100 32.77 26.00 9.65
C ASP A 100 31.59 25.03 9.47
N GLY A 101 30.80 25.24 8.42
CA GLY A 101 29.66 24.40 8.08
C GLY A 101 28.42 24.54 8.97
N PHE A 102 28.41 25.45 9.94
CA PHE A 102 27.20 25.82 10.68
C PHE A 102 26.60 27.11 10.10
N LEU A 103 25.30 27.09 9.84
CA LEU A 103 24.51 28.23 9.40
C LEU A 103 23.42 28.56 10.43
N SER A 104 23.16 29.86 10.58
CA SER A 104 22.00 30.40 11.29
C SER A 104 21.03 31.00 10.29
N GLY A 105 19.74 30.92 10.60
CA GLY A 105 18.69 31.53 9.79
C GLY A 105 17.45 31.83 10.61
N CYS A 106 16.38 32.22 9.92
CA CYS A 106 15.14 32.71 10.52
C CYS A 106 14.56 31.78 11.60
N THR A 107 14.69 30.47 11.41
CA THR A 107 14.50 29.50 12.51
C THR A 107 15.74 28.63 12.70
N PRO A 108 15.99 28.11 13.92
CA PRO A 108 17.06 27.13 14.16
C PRO A 108 17.01 25.92 13.22
N PHE A 109 15.81 25.42 12.92
CA PHE A 109 15.60 24.31 11.99
C PHE A 109 16.04 24.64 10.56
N ASP A 110 15.80 25.88 10.10
CA ASP A 110 16.20 26.33 8.75
C ASP A 110 17.73 26.43 8.64
N GLY A 111 18.38 27.04 9.63
CA GLY A 111 19.84 27.12 9.72
C GLY A 111 20.47 25.72 9.83
N LEU A 112 19.86 24.84 10.64
CA LEU A 112 20.30 23.46 10.80
C LEU A 112 20.20 22.68 9.50
N LEU A 113 19.06 22.68 8.80
CA LEU A 113 18.89 21.96 7.52
C LEU A 113 19.89 22.41 6.45
N ALA A 114 20.20 23.71 6.39
CA ALA A 114 21.17 24.26 5.44
C ALA A 114 22.64 24.05 5.87
N SER A 115 22.90 23.66 7.11
CA SER A 115 24.25 23.40 7.64
C SER A 115 24.84 22.09 7.11
N THR A 116 26.17 22.04 6.91
CA THR A 116 26.93 20.82 6.59
C THR A 116 27.55 20.17 7.84
N LEU A 117 27.63 20.90 8.96
CA LEU A 117 28.32 20.53 10.21
C LEU A 117 29.82 20.22 10.07
N ASP A 118 30.51 20.74 9.05
CA ASP A 118 31.94 20.48 8.77
C ASP A 118 32.88 20.65 9.99
N CYS A 119 32.56 21.58 10.90
CA CYS A 119 33.26 21.79 12.18
C CYS A 119 33.34 20.52 13.05
N LEU A 120 32.31 19.66 13.08
CA LEU A 120 32.31 18.42 13.85
C LEU A 120 33.30 17.38 13.30
N TYR A 121 33.69 17.54 12.03
CA TYR A 121 34.72 16.75 11.34
C TYR A 121 36.10 17.43 11.41
N SER A 122 36.36 18.21 12.47
CA SER A 122 37.58 19.02 12.62
C SER A 122 38.02 19.12 14.08
N ASN A 123 39.12 18.47 14.45
CA ASN A 123 39.67 18.57 15.83
C ASN A 123 39.91 20.03 16.24
N GLN A 124 40.43 20.87 15.34
CA GLN A 124 40.65 22.30 15.60
C GLN A 124 39.35 23.05 15.92
N CYS A 125 38.24 22.73 15.24
CA CYS A 125 36.97 23.41 15.48
C CYS A 125 36.22 22.84 16.70
N LEU A 126 36.42 21.56 17.02
CA LEU A 126 36.00 20.96 18.28
C LEU A 126 36.77 21.55 19.48
N GLU A 127 38.07 21.81 19.34
CA GLU A 127 38.89 22.53 20.32
C GLU A 127 38.35 23.97 20.53
N GLN A 128 38.06 24.70 19.45
CA GLN A 128 37.42 26.03 19.53
C GLN A 128 36.04 25.96 20.22
N LEU A 129 35.19 24.98 19.90
CA LEU A 129 33.90 24.76 20.59
C LEU A 129 34.08 24.53 22.10
N ILE A 130 35.12 23.80 22.51
CA ILE A 130 35.43 23.55 23.93
C ILE A 130 35.92 24.83 24.63
N ASP A 131 36.69 25.68 23.96
CA ASP A 131 37.16 26.97 24.51
C ASP A 131 36.00 27.94 24.77
N TYR A 132 35.02 28.05 23.86
CA TYR A 132 33.83 28.89 24.05
C TYR A 132 32.78 28.26 25.00
N PHE A 133 32.70 26.94 25.07
CA PHE A 133 31.77 26.21 25.95
C PHE A 133 32.52 25.30 26.93
N PRO A 134 33.20 25.84 27.96
CA PRO A 134 34.10 25.07 28.84
C PRO A 134 33.43 23.92 29.62
N ASN A 135 32.09 23.91 29.73
CA ASN A 135 31.33 22.76 30.27
C ASN A 135 31.47 21.49 29.41
N LEU A 136 31.77 21.62 28.10
CA LEU A 136 32.05 20.49 27.20
C LEU A 136 33.30 19.68 27.58
N ASN A 137 34.18 20.23 28.42
CA ASN A 137 35.29 19.45 29.02
C ASN A 137 34.82 18.32 29.97
N GLN A 138 33.55 18.34 30.42
CA GLN A 138 33.00 17.28 31.28
C GLN A 138 32.54 16.06 30.46
N THR A 139 32.21 16.27 29.18
CA THR A 139 32.02 15.21 28.20
C THR A 139 33.37 14.82 27.62
N ASN A 140 33.86 13.62 27.92
CA ASN A 140 35.13 13.09 27.39
C ASN A 140 35.01 12.84 25.87
N PHE A 141 35.18 13.88 25.05
CA PHE A 141 35.25 13.76 23.60
C PHE A 141 36.44 12.89 23.20
N ASN A 142 36.16 11.74 22.60
CA ASN A 142 37.20 10.85 22.12
C ASN A 142 37.62 11.28 20.71
N PHE A 143 38.71 12.04 20.58
CA PHE A 143 39.28 12.49 19.30
C PHE A 143 39.85 11.35 18.41
N THR A 144 39.50 10.10 18.68
CA THR A 144 39.69 8.93 17.80
C THR A 144 38.35 8.34 17.31
N ASP A 145 37.26 9.09 17.40
CA ASP A 145 35.92 8.66 16.96
C ASP A 145 35.92 8.34 15.45
N PRO A 146 35.26 7.26 14.98
CA PRO A 146 35.10 6.99 13.55
C PRO A 146 34.45 8.13 12.74
N LEU A 147 33.70 9.05 13.35
CA LEU A 147 33.25 10.29 12.69
C LEU A 147 34.42 11.11 12.13
N LEU A 148 35.55 11.18 12.84
CA LEU A 148 36.75 11.90 12.39
C LEU A 148 37.55 11.13 11.31
N LEU A 149 37.12 9.91 10.99
CA LEU A 149 37.67 9.05 9.95
C LEU A 149 36.73 8.85 8.75
N SER A 150 35.48 9.34 8.82
CA SER A 150 34.56 9.32 7.70
C SER A 150 34.96 10.37 6.65
N ASN A 151 34.53 10.16 5.41
CA ASN A 151 34.95 10.99 4.30
C ASN A 151 34.12 12.28 4.28
N ARG A 152 34.75 13.46 4.44
CA ARG A 152 34.02 14.74 4.34
C ARG A 152 33.29 14.84 3.01
N GLN A 153 31.98 14.99 3.10
CA GLN A 153 31.08 15.32 1.99
C GLN A 153 30.38 16.62 2.38
N ASN A 154 30.53 17.65 1.54
CA ASN A 154 29.91 18.98 1.72
C ASN A 154 28.37 18.98 1.54
N ASN A 155 27.72 17.82 1.67
CA ASN A 155 26.28 17.68 1.65
C ASN A 155 25.68 18.31 2.90
N SER A 156 24.66 19.13 2.70
CA SER A 156 23.82 19.72 3.75
C SER A 156 23.11 18.65 4.58
N LEU A 157 22.68 19.06 5.77
CA LEU A 157 21.82 18.25 6.64
C LEU A 157 20.49 17.91 5.97
N TYR A 158 19.95 18.77 5.11
CA TYR A 158 18.79 18.49 4.28
C TYR A 158 19.04 17.32 3.32
N GLU A 159 20.13 17.34 2.54
CA GLU A 159 20.50 16.26 1.62
C GLU A 159 20.78 14.94 2.36
N ARG A 160 21.33 15.01 3.57
CA ARG A 160 21.54 13.83 4.43
C ARG A 160 20.22 13.31 5.02
N LEU A 161 19.29 14.20 5.36
CA LEU A 161 17.96 13.87 5.87
C LEU A 161 17.07 13.25 4.78
N THR A 162 17.20 13.64 3.51
CA THR A 162 16.49 12.97 2.40
C THR A 162 16.86 11.50 2.24
N ASP A 163 18.11 11.13 2.56
CA ASP A 163 18.58 9.74 2.65
C ASP A 163 18.44 9.13 4.08
N LEU A 164 17.71 9.80 4.98
CA LEU A 164 17.50 9.40 6.39
C LEU A 164 18.80 9.15 7.19
N PHE A 165 19.89 9.81 6.81
CA PHE A 165 21.26 9.59 7.31
C PHE A 165 21.83 8.18 7.05
N ILE A 166 21.30 7.44 6.07
CA ILE A 166 21.72 6.07 5.78
C ILE A 166 22.84 6.08 4.72
N GLU A 167 24.07 5.90 5.17
CA GLU A 167 25.25 5.89 4.27
C GLU A 167 25.31 4.65 3.35
N ASP A 168 24.86 3.47 3.83
CA ASP A 168 24.97 2.21 3.08
C ASP A 168 23.89 1.17 3.51
N TRP A 169 23.14 0.61 2.55
CA TRP A 169 22.09 -0.39 2.83
C TRP A 169 22.62 -1.83 2.76
N SER A 170 23.13 -2.36 3.87
CA SER A 170 23.70 -3.73 3.96
C SER A 170 22.65 -4.87 3.95
N SER A 171 21.87 -5.00 2.88
CA SER A 171 20.83 -6.03 2.75
C SER A 171 21.42 -7.44 2.51
N THR A 172 20.94 -8.45 3.26
CA THR A 172 21.40 -9.84 3.15
C THR A 172 20.25 -10.82 2.93
N ILE A 173 19.86 -11.02 1.67
CA ILE A 173 18.81 -11.99 1.31
C ILE A 173 19.33 -13.42 1.46
N ASN A 174 19.05 -14.05 2.60
CA ASN A 174 19.45 -15.42 2.88
C ASN A 174 18.35 -16.43 2.50
N TYR A 175 18.37 -16.87 1.23
CA TYR A 175 17.43 -17.87 0.72
C TYR A 175 17.45 -19.19 1.51
N SER A 176 18.61 -19.60 2.06
CA SER A 176 18.70 -20.83 2.86
C SER A 176 17.92 -20.68 4.17
N LYS A 177 18.02 -19.53 4.85
CA LYS A 177 17.26 -19.23 6.08
C LYS A 177 15.75 -19.10 5.79
N TYR A 178 15.39 -18.48 4.66
CA TYR A 178 14.00 -18.48 4.18
C TYR A 178 13.49 -19.91 3.96
N PHE A 179 14.22 -20.76 3.24
CA PHE A 179 13.81 -22.13 2.95
C PHE A 179 13.68 -22.99 4.22
N THR A 180 14.59 -22.85 5.19
CA THR A 180 14.47 -23.55 6.49
C THR A 180 13.30 -23.05 7.34
N ASN A 181 12.93 -21.77 7.26
CA ASN A 181 11.77 -21.22 7.96
C ASN A 181 10.45 -21.56 7.25
N CYS A 182 10.46 -21.62 5.92
CA CYS A 182 9.34 -22.06 5.08
C CYS A 182 9.01 -23.55 5.33
N ALA A 183 10.00 -24.36 5.72
CA ALA A 183 9.86 -25.73 6.18
C ALA A 183 8.82 -26.56 5.39
N PRO A 184 8.93 -26.63 4.04
CA PRO A 184 7.85 -27.07 3.18
C PRO A 184 7.34 -28.47 3.54
N LEU A 185 6.10 -28.54 4.02
CA LEU A 185 5.42 -29.74 4.49
C LEU A 185 5.34 -30.84 3.42
N LEU A 186 5.15 -30.42 2.16
CA LEU A 186 5.13 -31.29 0.99
C LEU A 186 5.83 -30.60 -0.18
N CYS A 187 6.75 -31.31 -0.83
CA CYS A 187 7.29 -30.92 -2.13
C CYS A 187 6.75 -31.88 -3.19
N THR A 188 5.73 -31.47 -3.93
CA THR A 188 5.19 -32.27 -5.02
C THR A 188 6.15 -32.25 -6.21
N TYR A 189 6.56 -33.45 -6.65
CA TYR A 189 7.38 -33.65 -7.84
C TYR A 189 6.80 -34.82 -8.62
N SER A 190 6.67 -34.67 -9.94
CA SER A 190 5.92 -35.61 -10.79
C SER A 190 6.75 -36.86 -11.13
N THR A 191 6.78 -37.82 -10.22
CA THR A 191 7.40 -39.14 -10.43
C THR A 191 6.51 -40.10 -11.20
N THR A 192 7.12 -40.86 -12.11
CA THR A 192 6.45 -41.93 -12.86
C THR A 192 6.49 -43.23 -12.05
N ASP A 193 5.39 -43.56 -11.38
CA ASP A 193 5.29 -44.74 -10.52
C ASP A 193 5.14 -46.06 -11.31
N LEU A 194 5.34 -47.20 -10.64
CA LEU A 194 5.41 -48.51 -11.31
C LEU A 194 4.06 -49.02 -11.81
N ASN A 195 4.02 -49.42 -13.09
CA ASN A 195 2.86 -50.05 -13.73
C ASN A 195 2.32 -51.24 -12.92
N SER A 196 1.02 -51.24 -12.64
CA SER A 196 0.37 -52.32 -11.88
C SER A 196 0.55 -53.70 -12.56
N LEU A 197 0.76 -54.72 -11.74
CA LEU A 197 0.99 -56.10 -12.21
C LEU A 197 -0.19 -56.61 -13.06
N SER A 198 -1.41 -56.21 -12.71
CA SER A 198 -2.65 -56.54 -13.44
C SER A 198 -2.67 -55.94 -14.85
N TYR A 199 -2.36 -54.65 -15.01
CA TYR A 199 -2.26 -54.01 -16.32
C TYR A 199 -1.21 -54.70 -17.21
N THR A 200 -0.03 -54.96 -16.64
CA THR A 200 1.08 -55.63 -17.33
C THR A 200 0.69 -57.02 -17.85
N ILE A 201 0.00 -57.82 -17.04
CA ILE A 201 -0.52 -59.15 -17.43
C ILE A 201 -1.57 -59.04 -18.55
N ILE A 202 -2.51 -58.09 -18.45
CA ILE A 202 -3.57 -57.89 -19.45
C ILE A 202 -2.98 -57.45 -20.80
N PHE A 203 -2.00 -56.54 -20.79
CA PHE A 203 -1.35 -56.05 -22.01
C PHE A 203 -0.61 -57.19 -22.74
N LEU A 204 0.19 -57.98 -22.04
CA LEU A 204 0.91 -59.12 -22.61
C LEU A 204 -0.03 -60.20 -23.17
N LEU A 205 -1.15 -60.48 -22.49
CA LEU A 205 -2.19 -61.39 -22.99
C LEU A 205 -2.86 -60.89 -24.28
N SER A 206 -3.01 -59.57 -24.45
CA SER A 206 -3.60 -59.00 -25.67
C SER A 206 -2.70 -59.18 -26.90
N LEU A 207 -1.40 -58.89 -26.76
CA LEU A 207 -0.43 -58.95 -27.87
C LEU A 207 -0.07 -60.36 -28.32
N TYR A 208 -0.20 -61.37 -27.44
CA TYR A 208 0.01 -62.79 -27.77
C TYR A 208 -0.69 -63.21 -29.07
N GLY A 209 -1.93 -62.76 -29.24
CA GLY A 209 -2.73 -63.08 -30.42
C GLY A 209 -2.23 -62.44 -31.72
N GLY A 210 -1.77 -61.19 -31.67
CA GLY A 210 -1.20 -60.51 -32.85
C GLY A 210 0.10 -61.16 -33.30
N LEU A 211 1.03 -61.41 -32.37
CA LEU A 211 2.33 -62.04 -32.63
C LEU A 211 2.17 -63.47 -33.19
N THR A 212 1.27 -64.27 -32.61
CA THR A 212 1.04 -65.65 -33.07
C THR A 212 0.45 -65.71 -34.49
N ILE A 213 -0.32 -64.73 -34.92
CA ILE A 213 -0.82 -64.62 -36.31
C ILE A 213 0.31 -64.16 -37.24
N MET A 214 1.02 -63.07 -36.91
CA MET A 214 2.09 -62.53 -37.75
C MET A 214 3.23 -63.53 -37.97
N PHE A 215 3.76 -64.15 -36.92
CA PHE A 215 4.85 -65.12 -37.07
C PHE A 215 4.41 -66.42 -37.76
N ARG A 216 3.11 -66.77 -37.77
CA ARG A 216 2.58 -67.89 -38.58
C ARG A 216 2.54 -67.60 -40.08
N LEU A 217 2.50 -66.33 -40.48
CA LEU A 217 2.67 -65.90 -41.87
C LEU A 217 4.16 -65.76 -42.22
N ILE A 218 4.92 -65.08 -41.35
CA ILE A 218 6.33 -64.74 -41.60
C ILE A 218 7.24 -65.97 -41.58
N ALA A 219 7.10 -66.92 -40.63
CA ALA A 219 8.04 -68.04 -40.53
C ALA A 219 8.00 -69.00 -41.75
N PRO A 220 6.83 -69.35 -42.34
CA PRO A 220 6.79 -70.03 -43.63
C PRO A 220 7.27 -69.14 -44.78
N ALA A 221 6.84 -67.86 -44.82
CA ALA A 221 7.19 -66.95 -45.91
C ALA A 221 8.71 -66.71 -46.02
N VAL A 222 9.41 -66.46 -44.92
CA VAL A 222 10.87 -66.24 -44.92
C VAL A 222 11.64 -67.46 -45.42
N ILE A 223 11.21 -68.68 -45.03
CA ILE A 223 11.82 -69.91 -45.52
C ILE A 223 11.48 -70.15 -47.01
N HIS A 224 10.32 -69.69 -47.49
CA HIS A 224 9.95 -69.74 -48.90
C HIS A 224 10.66 -68.66 -49.74
N SER A 225 10.92 -67.46 -49.19
CA SER A 225 11.65 -66.38 -49.85
C SER A 225 13.12 -66.72 -50.12
N LEU A 226 13.70 -67.65 -49.36
CA LEU A 226 15.03 -68.22 -49.62
C LEU A 226 15.05 -69.22 -50.79
N LEU A 227 13.90 -69.57 -51.38
CA LEU A 227 13.77 -70.48 -52.52
C LEU A 227 12.76 -69.97 -53.59
N ILE A 228 13.19 -68.92 -54.29
CA ILE A 228 12.74 -68.52 -55.65
C ILE A 228 11.35 -67.83 -55.73
N PHE A 229 11.26 -66.88 -56.67
CA PHE A 229 10.18 -65.91 -56.85
C PHE A 229 8.95 -66.46 -57.58
N GLY A 230 7.75 -65.94 -57.24
CA GLY A 230 6.55 -66.12 -58.06
C GLY A 230 5.22 -65.87 -57.34
N ILE A 231 4.68 -64.64 -57.42
CA ILE A 231 3.34 -64.30 -56.89
C ILE A 231 2.36 -64.06 -58.05
N LYS A 232 1.16 -64.64 -57.95
CA LYS A 232 -0.05 -64.20 -58.68
C LYS A 232 -1.20 -64.05 -57.67
N LEU A 233 -1.97 -62.98 -57.79
CA LEU A 233 -3.16 -62.76 -56.97
C LEU A 233 -4.32 -63.67 -57.43
N VAL A 234 -5.17 -64.06 -56.47
CA VAL A 234 -6.39 -64.85 -56.70
C VAL A 234 -7.62 -63.95 -56.61
N SER A 235 -8.68 -64.28 -57.37
CA SER A 235 -9.89 -63.46 -57.50
C SER A 235 -10.88 -63.64 -56.33
N ILE A 236 -11.55 -62.55 -55.97
CA ILE A 236 -12.45 -62.44 -54.80
C ILE A 236 -13.72 -63.31 -54.90
N ARG A 237 -14.06 -63.83 -56.10
CA ARG A 237 -15.39 -64.39 -56.41
C ARG A 237 -15.72 -65.71 -55.69
N GLU A 238 -14.75 -66.47 -55.21
CA GLU A 238 -14.96 -67.77 -54.54
C GLU A 238 -15.33 -67.64 -53.05
N ILE A 239 -14.94 -66.54 -52.41
CA ILE A 239 -15.03 -66.35 -50.94
C ILE A 239 -16.49 -66.43 -50.45
N PHE A 240 -17.44 -65.89 -51.22
CA PHE A 240 -18.87 -65.85 -50.83
C PHE A 240 -19.55 -67.23 -50.80
N GLN A 241 -19.08 -68.22 -51.56
CA GLN A 241 -19.61 -69.59 -51.47
C GLN A 241 -19.02 -70.35 -50.27
N TRP A 242 -17.74 -70.10 -49.96
CA TRP A 242 -17.03 -70.74 -48.85
C TRP A 242 -17.67 -70.41 -47.48
N ILE A 243 -18.03 -69.14 -47.26
CA ILE A 243 -18.62 -68.67 -45.99
C ILE A 243 -19.90 -69.44 -45.59
N ARG A 244 -20.70 -69.90 -46.56
CA ARG A 244 -21.99 -70.56 -46.30
C ARG A 244 -21.87 -72.00 -45.79
N GLN A 245 -20.67 -72.59 -45.77
CA GLN A 245 -20.41 -73.97 -45.33
C GLN A 245 -19.47 -74.08 -44.11
N ILE A 246 -19.11 -72.96 -43.47
CA ILE A 246 -18.14 -72.97 -42.36
C ILE A 246 -18.71 -73.68 -41.12
N ASN A 247 -18.04 -74.77 -40.71
CA ASN A 247 -18.06 -75.32 -39.35
C ASN A 247 -16.64 -75.17 -38.78
N LEU A 248 -16.45 -74.22 -37.86
CA LEU A 248 -15.14 -73.85 -37.30
C LEU A 248 -14.62 -74.85 -36.24
N PHE A 249 -15.47 -75.78 -35.79
CA PHE A 249 -15.20 -76.72 -34.70
C PHE A 249 -15.42 -78.18 -35.14
N LYS A 250 -14.96 -78.52 -36.35
CA LYS A 250 -15.10 -79.85 -36.96
C LYS A 250 -14.18 -80.89 -36.29
N SER A 251 -14.76 -81.85 -35.57
CA SER A 251 -14.11 -83.12 -35.20
C SER A 251 -14.23 -84.13 -36.36
N SER A 252 -13.23 -84.98 -36.55
CA SER A 252 -13.23 -86.04 -37.56
C SER A 252 -13.63 -87.43 -37.02
N ALA A 253 -14.12 -87.51 -35.77
CA ALA A 253 -14.31 -88.78 -35.05
C ALA A 253 -15.78 -89.19 -34.79
N ASP A 254 -16.76 -88.29 -34.95
CA ASP A 254 -18.17 -88.54 -34.62
C ASP A 254 -19.09 -88.49 -35.84
N GLN A 255 -19.92 -89.52 -36.02
CA GLN A 255 -20.98 -89.58 -37.04
C GLN A 255 -22.40 -89.29 -36.50
N ASN A 256 -22.52 -88.81 -35.26
CA ASN A 256 -23.84 -88.60 -34.63
C ASN A 256 -24.47 -87.25 -35.04
N VAL A 257 -25.75 -87.27 -35.42
CA VAL A 257 -26.46 -86.13 -36.02
C VAL A 257 -26.56 -84.92 -35.07
N ASP A 258 -26.79 -85.15 -33.77
CA ASP A 258 -26.90 -84.06 -32.80
C ASP A 258 -25.53 -83.44 -32.43
N ALA A 259 -24.43 -84.20 -32.58
CA ALA A 259 -23.09 -83.64 -32.46
C ALA A 259 -22.81 -82.64 -33.60
N ILE A 260 -23.28 -82.92 -34.82
CA ILE A 260 -23.17 -82.01 -35.97
C ILE A 260 -24.01 -80.74 -35.74
N LYS A 261 -25.24 -80.85 -35.22
CA LYS A 261 -26.05 -79.69 -34.81
C LYS A 261 -25.33 -78.84 -33.76
N LYS A 262 -24.73 -79.47 -32.73
CA LYS A 262 -23.97 -78.80 -31.67
C LYS A 262 -22.77 -78.03 -32.22
N GLN A 263 -21.98 -78.63 -33.13
CA GLN A 263 -20.85 -77.95 -33.81
C GLN A 263 -21.29 -76.73 -34.65
N CYS A 264 -22.41 -76.85 -35.38
CA CYS A 264 -22.96 -75.75 -36.17
C CYS A 264 -23.48 -74.60 -35.29
N LEU A 265 -24.10 -74.92 -34.14
CA LEU A 265 -24.50 -73.93 -33.15
C LEU A 265 -23.30 -73.21 -32.54
N THR A 266 -22.27 -73.96 -32.10
CA THR A 266 -21.00 -73.37 -31.59
C THR A 266 -20.35 -72.43 -32.61
N THR A 267 -20.35 -72.80 -33.89
CA THR A 267 -19.81 -71.93 -34.95
C THR A 267 -20.62 -70.63 -35.12
N ARG A 268 -21.96 -70.70 -35.07
CA ARG A 268 -22.82 -69.51 -35.18
C ARG A 268 -22.70 -68.58 -33.97
N VAL A 269 -22.71 -69.14 -32.75
CA VAL A 269 -22.53 -68.36 -31.51
C VAL A 269 -21.14 -67.70 -31.49
N TYR A 270 -20.09 -68.41 -31.91
CA TYR A 270 -18.73 -67.87 -32.01
C TYR A 270 -18.67 -66.67 -32.96
N LEU A 271 -19.28 -66.77 -34.16
CA LEU A 271 -19.27 -65.68 -35.14
C LEU A 271 -20.09 -64.46 -34.68
N ILE A 272 -21.22 -64.66 -34.01
CA ILE A 272 -22.03 -63.56 -33.45
C ILE A 272 -21.28 -62.85 -32.31
N LEU A 273 -20.68 -63.60 -31.38
CA LEU A 273 -19.87 -63.04 -30.29
C LEU A 273 -18.65 -62.29 -30.83
N LEU A 274 -17.97 -62.83 -31.86
CA LEU A 274 -16.83 -62.17 -32.50
C LEU A 274 -17.24 -60.87 -33.21
N ALA A 275 -18.34 -60.87 -33.96
CA ALA A 275 -18.83 -59.66 -34.62
C ALA A 275 -19.27 -58.58 -33.61
N GLY A 276 -20.01 -58.96 -32.56
CA GLY A 276 -20.45 -58.04 -31.51
C GLY A 276 -19.29 -57.43 -30.72
N SER A 277 -18.28 -58.22 -30.36
CA SER A 277 -17.10 -57.74 -29.62
C SER A 277 -16.14 -56.90 -30.47
N ILE A 278 -16.06 -57.14 -31.79
CA ILE A 278 -15.37 -56.22 -32.70
C ILE A 278 -16.13 -54.88 -32.80
N LEU A 279 -17.46 -54.90 -32.87
CA LEU A 279 -18.28 -53.69 -32.95
C LEU A 279 -18.21 -52.83 -31.67
N THR A 280 -18.28 -53.43 -30.48
CA THR A 280 -18.14 -52.67 -29.22
C THR A 280 -16.73 -52.10 -29.05
N LEU A 281 -15.69 -52.83 -29.46
CA LEU A 281 -14.31 -52.35 -29.41
C LEU A 281 -14.04 -51.21 -30.41
N LEU A 282 -14.65 -51.26 -31.60
CA LEU A 282 -14.69 -50.16 -32.57
C LEU A 282 -15.34 -48.89 -31.99
N LEU A 283 -16.51 -49.03 -31.36
CA LEU A 283 -17.21 -47.90 -30.76
C LEU A 283 -16.39 -47.29 -29.61
N PHE A 284 -15.86 -48.12 -28.71
CA PHE A 284 -15.05 -47.66 -27.58
C PHE A 284 -13.77 -46.95 -28.03
N THR A 285 -13.00 -47.50 -28.99
CA THR A 285 -11.77 -46.84 -29.46
C THR A 285 -12.03 -45.59 -30.30
N SER A 286 -13.19 -45.48 -30.97
CA SER A 286 -13.56 -44.30 -31.75
C SER A 286 -14.16 -43.15 -30.93
N LEU A 287 -14.59 -43.39 -29.69
CA LEU A 287 -15.20 -42.41 -28.79
C LEU A 287 -14.26 -41.88 -27.69
N SER A 288 -13.07 -42.47 -27.56
CA SER A 288 -12.04 -42.02 -26.60
C SER A 288 -11.39 -40.70 -27.04
N THR A 289 -11.11 -39.82 -26.07
CA THR A 289 -10.40 -38.54 -26.24
C THR A 289 -9.40 -38.31 -25.12
N HIS A 290 -8.30 -37.60 -25.40
CA HIS A 290 -7.27 -37.20 -24.44
C HIS A 290 -6.93 -35.71 -24.65
N VAL A 291 -6.43 -35.05 -23.60
CA VAL A 291 -5.89 -33.68 -23.69
C VAL A 291 -4.51 -33.71 -24.35
N THR A 292 -4.25 -32.80 -25.30
CA THR A 292 -2.95 -32.63 -25.96
C THR A 292 -2.48 -31.20 -25.77
N THR A 293 -1.23 -31.02 -25.33
CA THR A 293 -0.60 -29.70 -25.15
C THR A 293 0.27 -29.35 -26.36
N MET A 294 0.11 -28.15 -26.89
CA MET A 294 0.97 -27.55 -27.92
C MET A 294 1.91 -26.52 -27.30
N THR A 295 3.03 -26.25 -27.97
CA THR A 295 4.00 -25.23 -27.57
C THR A 295 4.39 -24.38 -28.78
N ILE A 296 4.35 -23.05 -28.61
CA ILE A 296 4.78 -22.06 -29.61
C ILE A 296 5.92 -21.26 -28.99
N SER A 297 7.07 -21.18 -29.66
CA SER A 297 8.24 -20.42 -29.20
C SER A 297 8.19 -18.98 -29.71
N ASN A 298 8.63 -18.03 -28.87
CA ASN A 298 8.73 -16.60 -29.16
C ASN A 298 7.53 -16.01 -29.95
N PRO A 299 6.28 -16.14 -29.47
CA PRO A 299 5.11 -15.57 -30.14
C PRO A 299 5.17 -14.03 -30.20
N SER A 300 4.61 -13.46 -31.27
CA SER A 300 4.31 -12.02 -31.31
C SER A 300 3.05 -11.71 -30.51
N ILE A 301 2.83 -10.44 -30.19
CA ILE A 301 1.63 -9.98 -29.48
C ILE A 301 0.33 -10.33 -30.23
N ASP A 302 0.33 -10.30 -31.56
CA ASP A 302 -0.84 -10.66 -32.38
C ASP A 302 -1.09 -12.18 -32.38
N VAL A 303 -0.03 -12.98 -32.35
CA VAL A 303 -0.13 -14.44 -32.15
C VAL A 303 -0.65 -14.74 -30.74
N TYR A 304 -0.20 -14.01 -29.72
CA TYR A 304 -0.72 -14.13 -28.36
C TYR A 304 -2.21 -13.76 -28.27
N ARG A 305 -2.64 -12.60 -28.79
CA ARG A 305 -4.07 -12.20 -28.81
C ARG A 305 -4.94 -13.26 -29.48
N ASN A 306 -4.56 -13.73 -30.67
CA ASN A 306 -5.28 -14.79 -31.37
C ASN A 306 -5.27 -16.15 -30.63
N LEU A 307 -4.23 -16.47 -29.88
CA LEU A 307 -4.22 -17.66 -29.01
C LEU A 307 -5.11 -17.46 -27.77
N GLN A 308 -5.14 -16.26 -27.19
CA GLN A 308 -5.96 -15.90 -26.05
C GLN A 308 -7.45 -16.01 -26.40
N ASP A 309 -7.87 -15.48 -27.55
CA ASP A 309 -9.25 -15.55 -28.05
C ASP A 309 -9.76 -16.99 -28.29
N ILE A 310 -8.86 -17.93 -28.63
CA ILE A 310 -9.22 -19.31 -29.00
C ILE A 310 -9.00 -20.30 -27.84
N HIS A 311 -8.05 -20.02 -26.93
CA HIS A 311 -7.56 -20.96 -25.91
C HIS A 311 -7.41 -20.36 -24.50
N GLN A 312 -8.14 -19.28 -24.18
CA GLN A 312 -8.16 -18.57 -22.88
C GLN A 312 -7.97 -19.49 -21.66
N ASP A 313 -8.79 -20.52 -21.50
CA ASP A 313 -8.80 -21.39 -20.31
C ASP A 313 -7.53 -22.23 -20.11
N THR A 314 -6.65 -22.35 -21.11
CA THR A 314 -5.48 -23.25 -21.08
C THR A 314 -4.17 -22.63 -21.52
N LEU A 315 -4.18 -21.38 -22.02
CA LEU A 315 -2.98 -20.69 -22.48
C LEU A 315 -2.13 -20.24 -21.29
N LYS A 316 -0.87 -20.69 -21.24
CA LYS A 316 0.15 -20.24 -20.27
C LYS A 316 1.38 -19.75 -21.03
N CYS A 317 1.81 -18.54 -20.72
CA CYS A 317 2.89 -17.83 -21.42
C CYS A 317 3.86 -17.25 -20.40
N PRO A 318 4.83 -18.03 -19.89
CA PRO A 318 5.78 -17.53 -18.90
C PRO A 318 6.63 -16.37 -19.44
N CYS A 319 6.71 -15.27 -18.69
CA CYS A 319 7.57 -14.13 -19.05
C CYS A 319 9.05 -14.53 -18.94
N SER A 320 9.91 -13.98 -19.81
CA SER A 320 11.37 -13.99 -19.58
C SER A 320 11.77 -13.06 -18.44
N THR A 321 11.02 -11.97 -18.27
CA THR A 321 11.24 -10.91 -17.28
C THR A 321 10.07 -10.89 -16.32
N THR A 322 10.25 -11.39 -15.09
CA THR A 322 9.15 -11.52 -14.12
C THR A 322 8.88 -10.28 -13.28
N THR A 323 9.73 -9.27 -13.37
CA THR A 323 9.70 -8.04 -12.58
C THR A 323 9.91 -6.88 -13.54
N ILE A 324 8.86 -6.07 -13.74
CA ILE A 324 8.77 -5.08 -14.81
C ILE A 324 8.47 -3.70 -14.19
N PRO A 325 9.41 -2.73 -14.21
CA PRO A 325 9.19 -1.39 -13.67
C PRO A 325 8.01 -0.69 -14.34
N TYR A 326 7.18 0.00 -13.55
CA TYR A 326 5.98 0.68 -14.05
C TYR A 326 6.33 1.77 -15.07
N GLU A 327 7.45 2.46 -14.92
CA GLU A 327 8.01 3.41 -15.92
C GLU A 327 8.10 2.85 -17.35
N THR A 328 8.20 1.52 -17.52
CA THR A 328 8.33 0.90 -18.84
C THR A 328 7.00 0.82 -19.61
N PHE A 329 5.85 0.98 -18.93
CA PHE A 329 4.53 0.86 -19.54
C PHE A 329 3.44 1.81 -19.00
N ILE A 330 3.67 2.53 -17.91
CA ILE A 330 2.79 3.56 -17.34
C ILE A 330 3.44 4.93 -17.51
N SER A 331 2.68 5.90 -18.00
CA SER A 331 3.00 7.34 -17.91
C SER A 331 1.96 8.06 -17.06
N LEU A 332 2.40 8.98 -16.21
CA LEU A 332 1.58 9.85 -15.35
C LEU A 332 1.92 11.31 -15.67
N SER A 333 0.92 12.18 -15.73
CA SER A 333 1.08 13.59 -16.12
C SER A 333 0.03 14.48 -15.44
N PRO A 334 0.16 14.72 -14.12
CA PRO A 334 -0.81 15.51 -13.37
C PRO A 334 -0.90 16.96 -13.88
N ILE A 335 -2.12 17.47 -13.95
CA ILE A 335 -2.45 18.85 -14.25
C ILE A 335 -2.92 19.51 -12.95
N PHE A 336 -2.15 20.49 -12.48
CA PHE A 336 -2.48 21.30 -11.30
C PHE A 336 -3.51 22.38 -11.64
N HIS A 337 -4.22 22.84 -10.61
CA HIS A 337 -5.19 23.92 -10.66
C HIS A 337 -4.53 25.17 -11.21
N GLN A 338 -5.25 25.85 -12.10
CA GLN A 338 -4.73 26.96 -12.89
C GLN A 338 -4.09 28.08 -12.05
N VAL A 339 -4.50 28.25 -10.79
CA VAL A 339 -3.92 29.26 -9.89
C VAL A 339 -2.42 29.06 -9.69
N CYS A 340 -1.93 27.82 -9.64
CA CYS A 340 -0.52 27.46 -9.47
C CYS A 340 0.36 27.75 -10.71
N SER A 341 -0.23 28.26 -11.80
CA SER A 341 0.50 28.79 -12.97
C SER A 341 0.01 30.19 -13.39
N SER A 342 -0.70 30.87 -12.49
CA SER A 342 -1.32 32.18 -12.73
C SER A 342 -0.44 33.35 -12.29
N ASP A 343 -0.83 34.56 -12.69
CA ASP A 343 -0.20 35.80 -12.23
C ASP A 343 -0.34 36.03 -10.71
N PHE A 344 -1.18 35.27 -9.99
CA PHE A 344 -1.44 35.40 -8.55
C PHE A 344 -0.45 34.66 -7.64
N VAL A 345 0.35 33.72 -8.17
CA VAL A 345 1.45 33.07 -7.44
C VAL A 345 2.83 33.63 -7.84
N ASN A 346 2.85 34.75 -8.56
CA ASN A 346 4.07 35.38 -9.03
C ASN A 346 4.60 36.40 -7.99
N ASP A 347 5.91 36.43 -7.76
CA ASP A 347 6.60 37.42 -6.93
C ASP A 347 6.20 38.87 -7.27
N THR A 348 5.89 39.18 -8.53
CA THR A 348 5.44 40.53 -8.93
C THR A 348 4.09 40.92 -8.32
N TRP A 349 3.19 39.96 -8.08
CA TRP A 349 1.92 40.18 -7.39
C TRP A 349 2.11 40.26 -5.87
N ILE A 350 2.90 39.34 -5.30
CA ILE A 350 3.17 39.30 -3.86
C ILE A 350 3.94 40.56 -3.41
N THR A 351 4.88 41.04 -4.22
CA THR A 351 5.60 42.31 -4.00
C THR A 351 4.65 43.52 -4.06
N LEU A 352 3.71 43.55 -5.01
CA LEU A 352 2.70 44.61 -5.07
C LEU A 352 1.78 44.63 -3.84
N LEU A 353 1.39 43.44 -3.33
CA LEU A 353 0.65 43.33 -2.08
C LEU A 353 1.49 43.81 -0.87
N SER A 354 2.77 43.42 -0.80
CA SER A 354 3.68 43.85 0.28
C SER A 354 3.90 45.37 0.32
N LEU A 355 3.99 46.04 -0.84
CA LEU A 355 4.05 47.50 -0.90
C LEU A 355 2.78 48.19 -0.37
N LEU A 356 1.62 47.54 -0.54
CA LEU A 356 0.33 48.06 -0.12
C LEU A 356 0.03 47.75 1.37
N HIS A 357 0.53 46.63 1.91
CA HIS A 357 0.51 46.29 3.34
C HIS A 357 1.07 47.44 4.18
N ASN A 358 2.31 47.85 3.92
CA ASN A 358 3.06 48.89 4.64
C ASN A 358 2.45 50.31 4.53
N LYS A 359 1.25 50.48 3.94
CA LYS A 359 0.57 51.76 3.72
C LYS A 359 -0.95 51.73 3.95
N LEU A 360 -1.53 50.56 4.26
CA LEU A 360 -2.97 50.39 4.48
C LEU A 360 -3.25 49.79 5.86
N TYR A 361 -3.36 50.66 6.87
CA TYR A 361 -3.51 50.30 8.29
C TYR A 361 -4.60 49.27 8.63
N ILE A 362 -5.67 49.13 7.81
CA ILE A 362 -6.78 48.20 8.06
C ILE A 362 -7.38 47.69 6.74
N GLY A 363 -7.41 46.36 6.55
CA GLY A 363 -8.26 45.69 5.56
C GLY A 363 -7.54 44.59 4.77
N TRP A 364 -8.27 43.94 3.86
CA TRP A 364 -7.84 42.77 3.09
C TRP A 364 -6.38 42.78 2.60
N PRO A 365 -5.80 43.89 2.06
CA PRO A 365 -4.41 43.89 1.61
C PRO A 365 -3.37 43.46 2.66
N THR A 366 -3.64 43.64 3.96
CA THR A 366 -2.69 43.26 5.03
C THR A 366 -2.63 41.75 5.24
N GLU A 367 -3.76 41.05 5.09
CA GLU A 367 -3.84 39.60 5.20
C GLU A 367 -3.52 38.94 3.84
N ALA A 368 -3.87 39.60 2.73
CA ALA A 368 -3.68 39.10 1.37
C ALA A 368 -2.21 38.80 1.03
N VAL A 369 -1.25 39.61 1.48
CA VAL A 369 0.18 39.34 1.24
C VAL A 369 0.60 37.99 1.85
N HIS A 370 0.07 37.64 3.02
CA HIS A 370 0.30 36.36 3.68
C HIS A 370 -0.47 35.21 3.00
N GLN A 371 -1.74 35.41 2.63
CA GLN A 371 -2.55 34.42 1.91
C GLN A 371 -1.97 34.05 0.53
N PHE A 372 -1.55 35.02 -0.27
CA PHE A 372 -1.04 34.76 -1.63
C PHE A 372 0.38 34.18 -1.62
N ARG A 373 1.21 34.51 -0.62
CA ARG A 373 2.48 33.80 -0.39
C ARG A 373 2.26 32.37 0.09
N LEU A 374 1.30 32.14 0.98
CA LEU A 374 0.92 30.79 1.40
C LEU A 374 0.40 29.97 0.21
N LEU A 375 -0.43 30.56 -0.66
CA LEU A 375 -0.90 29.93 -1.89
C LEU A 375 0.26 29.56 -2.85
N SER A 376 1.21 30.46 -3.06
CA SER A 376 2.40 30.20 -3.90
C SER A 376 3.23 29.03 -3.36
N THR A 377 3.63 29.11 -2.09
CA THR A 377 4.45 28.08 -1.43
C THR A 377 3.70 26.75 -1.25
N MET A 378 2.38 26.77 -1.13
CA MET A 378 1.55 25.57 -1.16
C MET A 378 1.54 24.92 -2.55
N CYS A 379 1.39 25.70 -3.62
CA CYS A 379 1.50 25.20 -5.01
C CYS A 379 2.87 24.58 -5.31
N GLU A 380 3.96 25.17 -4.79
CA GLU A 380 5.32 24.64 -4.89
C GLU A 380 5.48 23.31 -4.14
N LEU A 381 5.14 23.28 -2.84
CA LEU A 381 5.19 22.08 -2.00
C LEU A 381 4.36 20.92 -2.59
N VAL A 382 3.16 21.23 -3.06
CA VAL A 382 2.26 20.27 -3.72
C VAL A 382 2.89 19.69 -4.97
N ASN A 383 3.45 20.53 -5.85
CA ASN A 383 4.09 20.10 -7.08
C ASN A 383 5.30 19.19 -6.79
N GLU A 384 6.19 19.58 -5.87
CA GLU A 384 7.33 18.76 -5.45
C GLU A 384 6.88 17.42 -4.85
N THR A 385 5.91 17.43 -3.93
CA THR A 385 5.36 16.22 -3.29
C THR A 385 4.77 15.26 -4.32
N VAL A 386 4.05 15.77 -5.32
CA VAL A 386 3.44 14.96 -6.39
C VAL A 386 4.48 14.42 -7.36
N VAL A 387 5.48 15.21 -7.74
CA VAL A 387 6.57 14.76 -8.63
C VAL A 387 7.40 13.67 -7.96
N ASP A 388 7.79 13.84 -6.71
CA ASP A 388 8.47 12.82 -5.91
C ASP A 388 7.63 11.55 -5.76
N ALA A 389 6.34 11.68 -5.40
CA ALA A 389 5.44 10.55 -5.26
C ALA A 389 5.28 9.76 -6.57
N VAL A 390 5.18 10.46 -7.71
CA VAL A 390 5.14 9.83 -9.05
C VAL A 390 6.46 9.12 -9.38
N GLN A 391 7.62 9.74 -9.10
CA GLN A 391 8.93 9.09 -9.30
C GLN A 391 9.07 7.81 -8.46
N ARG A 392 8.75 7.88 -7.16
CA ARG A 392 8.73 6.72 -6.24
C ARG A 392 7.73 5.64 -6.66
N PHE A 393 6.66 6.01 -7.37
CA PHE A 393 5.67 5.06 -7.90
C PHE A 393 6.20 4.35 -9.16
N ILE A 394 6.68 5.09 -10.17
CA ILE A 394 7.05 4.50 -11.47
C ILE A 394 8.28 3.57 -11.39
N ILE A 395 9.16 3.77 -10.41
CA ILE A 395 10.32 2.90 -10.13
C ILE A 395 9.89 1.54 -9.54
N ARG A 396 8.71 1.45 -8.91
CA ARG A 396 8.17 0.15 -8.44
C ARG A 396 7.89 -0.76 -9.63
N SER A 397 7.87 -2.07 -9.39
CA SER A 397 7.70 -3.06 -10.45
C SER A 397 6.43 -3.88 -10.31
N LEU A 398 5.76 -4.12 -11.43
CA LEU A 398 4.79 -5.20 -11.60
C LEU A 398 5.55 -6.54 -11.54
N VAL A 399 5.14 -7.43 -10.65
CA VAL A 399 5.66 -8.80 -10.56
C VAL A 399 4.64 -9.77 -11.15
N THR A 400 5.03 -10.52 -12.19
CA THR A 400 4.21 -11.60 -12.75
C THR A 400 5.07 -12.71 -13.35
N SER A 401 4.64 -13.95 -13.17
CA SER A 401 5.30 -15.12 -13.76
C SER A 401 4.87 -15.41 -15.21
N ASN A 402 3.72 -14.88 -15.64
CA ASN A 402 3.11 -15.13 -16.95
C ASN A 402 2.59 -13.82 -17.56
N VAL A 403 2.38 -13.82 -18.89
CA VAL A 403 1.64 -12.77 -19.59
C VAL A 403 0.23 -12.66 -19.00
N LEU A 404 -0.07 -11.52 -18.39
CA LEU A 404 -1.43 -11.14 -18.00
C LEU A 404 -2.30 -10.93 -19.25
N THR A 405 -3.60 -11.21 -19.17
CA THR A 405 -4.50 -10.85 -20.27
C THR A 405 -4.57 -9.32 -20.41
N GLU A 406 -4.90 -8.82 -21.60
CA GLU A 406 -5.02 -7.38 -21.83
C GLU A 406 -6.09 -6.74 -20.92
N THR A 407 -7.15 -7.49 -20.57
CA THR A 407 -8.15 -7.11 -19.58
C THR A 407 -7.60 -7.06 -18.16
N ASP A 408 -6.90 -8.11 -17.71
CA ASP A 408 -6.32 -8.17 -16.36
C ASP A 408 -5.24 -7.08 -16.17
N PHE A 409 -4.43 -6.83 -17.20
CA PHE A 409 -3.44 -5.76 -17.23
C PHE A 409 -4.07 -4.37 -17.06
N ILE A 410 -5.19 -4.09 -17.74
CA ILE A 410 -5.91 -2.81 -17.60
C ILE A 410 -6.53 -2.70 -16.20
N ILE A 411 -7.16 -3.76 -15.70
CA ILE A 411 -7.73 -3.79 -14.34
C ILE A 411 -6.63 -3.53 -13.30
N GLN A 412 -5.51 -4.26 -13.38
CA GLN A 412 -4.41 -4.12 -12.44
C GLN A 412 -3.76 -2.73 -12.53
N SER A 413 -3.47 -2.23 -13.73
CA SER A 413 -2.89 -0.89 -13.91
C SER A 413 -3.80 0.21 -13.34
N ASN A 414 -5.09 0.20 -13.69
CA ASN A 414 -6.03 1.21 -13.23
C ASN A 414 -6.24 1.15 -11.71
N THR A 415 -6.35 -0.05 -11.12
CA THR A 415 -6.48 -0.18 -9.66
C THR A 415 -5.20 0.29 -8.95
N THR A 416 -4.02 -0.15 -9.39
CA THR A 416 -2.75 0.25 -8.77
C THR A 416 -2.48 1.75 -8.90
N ILE A 417 -2.85 2.40 -10.02
CA ILE A 417 -2.77 3.86 -10.16
C ILE A 417 -3.78 4.56 -9.24
N ASN A 418 -5.05 4.13 -9.22
CA ASN A 418 -6.07 4.75 -8.35
C ASN A 418 -5.71 4.64 -6.86
N GLN A 419 -5.13 3.50 -6.43
CA GLN A 419 -4.62 3.35 -5.07
C GLN A 419 -3.46 4.30 -4.77
N PHE A 420 -2.54 4.49 -5.72
CA PHE A 420 -1.43 5.42 -5.59
C PHE A 420 -1.91 6.87 -5.46
N THR A 421 -2.79 7.33 -6.34
CA THR A 421 -3.27 8.73 -6.32
C THR A 421 -4.07 9.01 -5.05
N GLN A 422 -5.00 8.12 -4.68
CA GLN A 422 -5.81 8.28 -3.46
C GLN A 422 -4.95 8.23 -2.19
N SER A 423 -4.00 7.30 -2.07
CA SER A 423 -3.09 7.26 -0.91
C SER A 423 -2.25 8.53 -0.81
N THR A 424 -1.78 9.07 -1.94
CA THR A 424 -0.98 10.33 -1.94
C THR A 424 -1.82 11.53 -1.47
N ILE A 425 -3.05 11.68 -2.00
CA ILE A 425 -4.03 12.70 -1.59
C ILE A 425 -4.35 12.61 -0.09
N ILE A 426 -4.74 11.41 0.36
CA ILE A 426 -5.07 11.13 1.77
C ILE A 426 -3.91 11.49 2.70
N ASN A 427 -2.68 11.11 2.34
CA ASN A 427 -1.52 11.33 3.20
C ASN A 427 -1.18 12.82 3.34
N PHE A 428 -1.42 13.61 2.29
CA PHE A 428 -1.25 15.07 2.29
C PHE A 428 -2.37 15.76 3.08
N GLY A 429 -3.62 15.34 2.90
CA GLY A 429 -4.77 15.83 3.68
C GLY A 429 -4.61 15.59 5.18
N LEU A 430 -4.18 14.39 5.59
CA LEU A 430 -3.91 14.06 6.99
C LEU A 430 -2.75 14.88 7.60
N LEU A 431 -1.73 15.21 6.81
CA LEU A 431 -0.66 16.12 7.24
C LEU A 431 -1.22 17.53 7.47
N LEU A 432 -1.99 18.06 6.51
CA LEU A 432 -2.60 19.39 6.59
C LEU A 432 -3.55 19.55 7.78
N ASP A 433 -4.43 18.57 8.01
CA ASP A 433 -5.36 18.58 9.15
C ASP A 433 -4.62 18.43 10.50
N THR A 434 -3.52 17.69 10.54
CA THR A 434 -2.66 17.62 11.73
C THR A 434 -2.04 18.98 12.05
N GLU A 435 -1.44 19.64 11.06
CA GLU A 435 -0.81 20.96 11.22
C GLU A 435 -1.82 22.05 11.62
N HIS A 436 -3.03 22.04 11.03
CA HIS A 436 -4.12 22.96 11.37
C HIS A 436 -4.64 22.73 12.80
N LEU A 437 -4.80 21.48 13.23
CA LEU A 437 -5.16 21.13 14.61
C LEU A 437 -4.14 21.67 15.63
N TYR A 438 -2.85 21.58 15.33
CA TYR A 438 -1.80 22.14 16.19
C TYR A 438 -1.89 23.66 16.35
N LEU A 439 -2.17 24.42 15.28
CA LEU A 439 -2.39 25.87 15.38
C LEU A 439 -3.56 26.21 16.30
N GLN A 440 -4.65 25.45 16.20
CA GLN A 440 -5.84 25.63 17.05
C GLN A 440 -5.58 25.27 18.52
N VAL A 441 -4.78 24.24 18.78
CA VAL A 441 -4.56 23.70 20.13
C VAL A 441 -3.45 24.42 20.89
N ASP A 442 -2.27 24.57 20.30
CA ASP A 442 -1.12 25.17 20.99
C ASP A 442 -1.07 26.70 20.86
N GLN A 443 -1.90 27.29 20.00
CA GLN A 443 -2.07 28.73 19.77
C GLN A 443 -0.72 29.48 19.70
N PRO A 444 0.15 29.18 18.72
CA PRO A 444 1.46 29.79 18.63
C PRO A 444 1.36 31.31 18.48
N PHE A 445 2.26 32.03 19.14
CA PHE A 445 2.14 33.46 19.36
C PHE A 445 2.47 34.27 18.09
N LYS A 446 1.41 34.80 17.47
CA LYS A 446 1.47 35.89 16.49
C LYS A 446 1.19 37.21 17.21
N VAL A 447 2.06 38.20 17.03
CA VAL A 447 1.80 39.57 17.48
C VAL A 447 0.90 40.26 16.43
N PRO A 448 -0.20 40.93 16.84
CA PRO A 448 -1.11 41.59 15.90
C PRO A 448 -0.42 42.56 14.94
N ASP A 449 -0.81 42.52 13.66
CA ASP A 449 -0.04 43.16 12.58
C ASP A 449 -0.06 44.70 12.63
N TYR A 450 -0.96 45.32 13.40
CA TYR A 450 -0.95 46.77 13.64
C TYR A 450 0.23 47.24 14.53
N LEU A 451 0.83 46.34 15.32
CA LEU A 451 2.04 46.61 16.14
C LEU A 451 3.35 46.52 15.32
N GLN A 452 3.26 46.37 14.00
CA GLN A 452 4.41 46.33 13.09
C GLN A 452 4.96 47.73 12.75
N ASP A 453 4.11 48.78 12.81
CA ASP A 453 4.47 50.17 12.49
C ASP A 453 3.93 51.19 13.53
N SER A 454 3.37 50.75 14.66
CA SER A 454 2.79 51.65 15.66
C SER A 454 3.11 51.29 17.11
N TYR A 455 3.51 52.31 17.87
CA TYR A 455 3.67 52.26 19.31
C TYR A 455 2.28 52.30 19.98
N GLU A 456 1.74 51.14 20.38
CA GLU A 456 0.56 51.09 21.26
C GLU A 456 0.94 51.07 22.73
N LYS A 457 0.13 51.74 23.57
CA LYS A 457 0.34 51.77 25.02
C LYS A 457 0.24 50.35 25.57
N ALA A 458 1.32 49.85 26.15
CA ALA A 458 1.40 48.48 26.68
C ALA A 458 0.56 48.27 27.96
N THR A 459 -0.26 49.23 28.40
CA THR A 459 -1.03 49.17 29.66
C THR A 459 -1.99 48.00 29.75
N ASP A 460 -2.38 47.42 28.61
CA ASP A 460 -3.31 46.29 28.53
C ASP A 460 -2.57 44.95 28.25
N LEU A 461 -1.24 45.00 28.03
CA LEU A 461 -0.36 43.88 27.68
C LEU A 461 0.82 43.70 28.64
N TYR A 462 0.92 44.51 29.70
CA TYR A 462 2.05 44.56 30.62
C TYR A 462 1.57 44.57 32.07
N ASP A 463 2.11 43.70 32.90
CA ASP A 463 1.95 43.75 34.36
C ASP A 463 3.10 44.57 34.98
N PRO A 464 2.84 45.79 35.48
CA PRO A 464 3.87 46.66 36.06
C PRO A 464 4.37 46.21 37.44
N ASP A 465 3.62 45.34 38.15
CA ASP A 465 4.05 44.81 39.44
C ASP A 465 4.98 43.58 39.26
N SER A 466 4.80 42.78 38.21
CA SER A 466 5.64 41.59 37.95
C SER A 466 6.67 41.72 36.82
N TRP A 467 6.66 42.84 36.07
CA TRP A 467 7.58 43.15 34.96
C TRP A 467 7.53 42.13 33.81
N LYS A 468 6.31 41.69 33.45
CA LYS A 468 6.06 40.64 32.45
C LYS A 468 5.02 41.03 31.40
N LEU A 469 5.21 40.49 30.20
CA LEU A 469 4.24 40.55 29.12
C LEU A 469 3.05 39.63 29.41
N ILE A 470 1.84 40.16 29.32
CA ILE A 470 0.58 39.42 29.45
C ILE A 470 0.27 38.79 28.08
N PHE A 471 0.35 37.46 28.00
CA PHE A 471 -0.02 36.74 26.78
C PHE A 471 -1.55 36.70 26.59
N SER A 472 -2.07 37.64 25.81
CA SER A 472 -3.42 37.60 25.27
C SER A 472 -3.58 36.49 24.23
N PHE A 473 -4.70 35.79 24.24
CA PHE A 473 -5.05 34.85 23.17
C PHE A 473 -5.41 35.57 21.87
N THR A 474 -5.00 35.01 20.73
CA THR A 474 -5.44 35.45 19.40
C THR A 474 -6.97 35.51 19.34
N GLY A 475 -7.51 36.55 18.72
CA GLY A 475 -8.95 36.77 18.65
C GLY A 475 -9.33 37.81 17.61
N MET A 476 -10.60 37.79 17.20
CA MET A 476 -11.12 38.59 16.11
C MET A 476 -12.25 39.52 16.54
N PHE A 477 -12.19 40.74 16.02
CA PHE A 477 -13.19 41.80 16.23
C PHE A 477 -14.31 41.73 15.19
N ASN A 478 -15.54 41.96 15.66
CA ASN A 478 -16.74 42.02 14.83
C ASN A 478 -16.81 43.34 14.02
N THR A 479 -17.37 43.30 12.81
CA THR A 479 -17.36 44.38 11.81
C THR A 479 -18.16 45.64 12.19
N THR A 480 -18.86 45.62 13.33
CA THR A 480 -19.76 46.69 13.80
C THR A 480 -19.20 47.52 14.96
N GLY A 481 -17.99 47.21 15.45
CA GLY A 481 -17.41 47.89 16.64
C GLY A 481 -18.10 47.52 17.95
N VAL A 482 -18.91 46.46 17.98
CA VAL A 482 -19.53 45.91 19.19
C VAL A 482 -18.68 44.75 19.72
N PHE A 483 -18.32 44.79 21.01
CA PHE A 483 -17.43 43.86 21.72
C PHE A 483 -18.01 42.43 21.89
N ASN A 484 -18.30 41.74 20.79
CA ASN A 484 -18.39 40.28 20.76
C ASN A 484 -17.06 39.74 20.21
N ASN A 485 -16.02 39.76 21.04
CA ASN A 485 -14.70 39.23 20.67
C ASN A 485 -14.78 37.71 20.47
N CYS A 486 -14.38 37.24 19.29
CA CYS A 486 -14.24 35.81 19.04
C CYS A 486 -12.81 35.40 19.41
N ILE A 487 -12.61 34.54 20.41
CA ILE A 487 -11.27 34.17 20.89
C ILE A 487 -10.90 32.78 20.35
N CYS A 488 -9.81 32.71 19.60
CA CYS A 488 -9.36 31.54 18.83
C CYS A 488 -9.06 30.32 19.72
N ALA A 489 -8.44 30.56 20.87
CA ALA A 489 -8.13 29.55 21.89
C ALA A 489 -9.36 28.82 22.49
N ILE A 490 -10.58 29.31 22.22
CA ILE A 490 -11.84 28.73 22.71
C ILE A 490 -12.81 28.37 21.59
N ASN A 491 -12.82 29.14 20.49
CA ASN A 491 -13.66 28.88 19.33
C ASN A 491 -12.78 28.76 18.05
N PRO A 492 -12.50 27.54 17.56
CA PRO A 492 -11.74 27.36 16.32
C PRO A 492 -12.51 27.83 15.06
N TYR A 493 -13.83 28.08 15.17
CA TYR A 493 -14.66 28.61 14.09
C TYR A 493 -14.72 30.15 14.08
N CYS A 494 -13.72 30.83 14.65
CA CYS A 494 -13.59 32.28 14.52
C CYS A 494 -13.19 32.66 13.09
N GLN A 495 -14.19 33.01 12.29
CA GLN A 495 -14.04 33.49 10.90
C GLN A 495 -14.88 34.76 10.67
N ARG A 496 -14.44 35.62 9.75
CA ARG A 496 -15.21 36.79 9.28
C ARG A 496 -14.96 37.04 7.79
N GLN A 497 -15.90 37.70 7.11
CA GLN A 497 -15.69 38.12 5.72
C GLN A 497 -14.53 39.13 5.65
N SER A 498 -13.57 38.91 4.75
CA SER A 498 -12.53 39.89 4.46
C SER A 498 -13.07 41.00 3.55
N GLY A 499 -12.44 42.16 3.58
CA GLY A 499 -12.94 43.33 2.86
C GLY A 499 -12.05 44.56 2.90
N LEU A 500 -12.47 45.56 2.13
CA LEU A 500 -11.92 46.90 2.14
C LEU A 500 -12.63 47.73 3.21
N TYR A 501 -11.86 48.48 4.00
CA TYR A 501 -12.37 49.29 5.10
C TYR A 501 -12.03 50.77 4.90
N ASN A 502 -12.86 51.66 5.45
CA ASN A 502 -12.58 53.09 5.55
C ASN A 502 -12.39 53.46 7.03
N PRO A 503 -11.21 53.97 7.44
CA PRO A 503 -10.94 54.33 8.83
C PRO A 503 -11.69 55.60 9.22
N VAL A 504 -12.54 55.51 10.24
CA VAL A 504 -13.24 56.67 10.81
C VAL A 504 -12.37 57.26 11.91
N MET A 505 -11.52 58.23 11.54
CA MET A 505 -10.80 59.06 12.50
C MET A 505 -11.78 59.90 13.32
N THR A 506 -11.85 59.66 14.62
CA THR A 506 -12.31 60.69 15.57
C THR A 506 -11.11 61.42 16.17
N SER A 507 -11.33 62.53 16.86
CA SER A 507 -10.30 63.52 17.19
C SER A 507 -9.42 63.12 18.39
N ASN A 508 -8.83 61.92 18.35
CA ASN A 508 -7.54 61.49 18.91
C ASN A 508 -7.36 59.95 18.89
N ASN A 509 -8.35 59.15 18.45
CA ASN A 509 -8.25 57.68 18.35
C ASN A 509 -8.90 57.14 17.06
N ILE A 510 -8.44 55.98 16.58
CA ILE A 510 -9.08 55.22 15.51
C ILE A 510 -10.28 54.46 16.11
N SER A 511 -11.46 55.11 16.13
CA SER A 511 -12.60 54.62 16.92
C SER A 511 -13.50 53.58 16.23
N ALA A 512 -13.42 53.47 14.90
CA ALA A 512 -14.05 52.40 14.12
C ALA A 512 -13.50 52.36 12.69
N ALA A 513 -13.45 51.18 12.08
CA ALA A 513 -13.24 51.01 10.64
C ALA A 513 -14.50 50.38 10.04
N VAL A 514 -15.11 51.04 9.05
CA VAL A 514 -16.35 50.55 8.41
C VAL A 514 -15.99 49.82 7.14
N MET A 515 -16.42 48.57 7.00
CA MET A 515 -16.27 47.81 5.75
C MET A 515 -17.07 48.49 4.63
N THR A 516 -16.40 48.87 3.55
CA THR A 516 -17.00 49.53 2.37
C THR A 516 -17.25 48.56 1.22
N TYR A 517 -16.48 47.46 1.15
CA TYR A 517 -16.65 46.39 0.18
C TYR A 517 -16.23 45.06 0.80
N ALA A 518 -17.16 44.10 0.84
CA ALA A 518 -16.88 42.71 1.17
C ALA A 518 -16.33 42.01 -0.08
N ILE A 519 -15.29 41.20 0.07
CA ILE A 519 -14.64 40.50 -1.04
C ILE A 519 -15.21 39.08 -1.14
N PRO A 520 -15.93 38.72 -2.22
CA PRO A 520 -16.45 37.37 -2.42
C PRO A 520 -15.33 36.32 -2.35
N GLY A 521 -15.62 35.20 -1.70
CA GLY A 521 -14.65 34.15 -1.42
C GLY A 521 -13.62 34.43 -0.33
N SER A 522 -13.27 35.69 0.01
CA SER A 522 -12.17 35.96 0.95
C SER A 522 -12.63 36.06 2.40
N ILE A 523 -12.00 35.28 3.28
CA ILE A 523 -12.27 35.13 4.71
C ILE A 523 -11.00 35.47 5.51
N ASP A 524 -11.17 36.18 6.63
CA ASP A 524 -10.14 36.27 7.67
C ASP A 524 -10.44 35.21 8.76
N GLY A 525 -9.43 34.45 9.17
CA GLY A 525 -9.47 33.50 10.29
C GLY A 525 -8.49 33.85 11.40
N CYS A 526 -8.25 32.92 12.32
CA CYS A 526 -7.32 33.11 13.46
C CYS A 526 -5.85 33.14 13.03
N TYR A 527 -5.50 32.26 12.10
CA TYR A 527 -4.19 32.14 11.49
C TYR A 527 -4.33 32.33 9.97
N ALA A 528 -3.28 32.82 9.30
CA ALA A 528 -3.24 32.96 7.85
C ALA A 528 -3.47 31.62 7.11
N LEU A 529 -3.18 30.49 7.77
CA LEU A 529 -3.59 29.17 7.27
C LEU A 529 -5.11 28.98 7.32
N ASP A 530 -5.78 29.40 8.39
CA ASP A 530 -7.24 29.33 8.49
C ASP A 530 -7.91 30.27 7.48
N SER A 531 -7.43 31.53 7.40
CA SER A 531 -7.88 32.52 6.41
C SER A 531 -7.75 31.99 4.98
N PHE A 532 -6.64 31.30 4.68
CA PHE A 532 -6.43 30.62 3.40
C PHE A 532 -7.41 29.46 3.21
N LEU A 533 -7.44 28.47 4.10
CA LEU A 533 -8.26 27.26 3.95
C LEU A 533 -9.77 27.55 3.87
N LEU A 534 -10.26 28.55 4.60
CA LEU A 534 -11.66 28.98 4.60
C LEU A 534 -12.03 29.86 3.39
N SER A 535 -11.05 30.40 2.66
CA SER A 535 -11.30 31.23 1.49
C SER A 535 -11.55 30.43 0.21
N THR A 536 -12.17 31.06 -0.78
CA THR A 536 -12.34 30.57 -2.16
C THR A 536 -11.66 31.54 -3.14
N LEU A 537 -11.54 31.14 -4.41
CA LEU A 537 -10.92 31.97 -5.46
C LEU A 537 -11.94 32.80 -6.27
N GLU A 538 -13.21 32.87 -5.83
CA GLU A 538 -14.34 33.45 -6.58
C GLU A 538 -14.05 34.86 -7.13
N CYS A 539 -13.47 35.75 -6.32
CA CYS A 539 -13.13 37.11 -6.72
C CYS A 539 -12.17 37.21 -7.92
N PHE A 540 -11.31 36.19 -8.12
CA PHE A 540 -10.17 36.20 -9.04
C PHE A 540 -10.48 35.58 -10.40
N TYR A 541 -11.67 35.00 -10.58
CA TYR A 541 -12.14 34.46 -11.86
C TYR A 541 -12.76 35.53 -12.77
N SER A 542 -12.64 35.36 -14.08
CA SER A 542 -13.01 36.34 -15.11
C SER A 542 -14.52 36.56 -15.30
N ASN A 543 -15.35 35.83 -14.56
CA ASN A 543 -16.80 36.03 -14.45
C ASN A 543 -17.20 36.87 -13.23
N SER A 544 -16.24 37.28 -12.39
CA SER A 544 -16.47 38.14 -11.23
C SER A 544 -15.99 39.57 -11.49
N ASP A 545 -16.84 40.56 -11.22
CA ASP A 545 -16.44 41.98 -11.28
C ASP A 545 -15.44 42.36 -10.16
N CYS A 546 -15.29 41.50 -9.13
CA CYS A 546 -14.53 41.78 -7.91
C CYS A 546 -13.07 42.17 -8.16
N LEU A 547 -12.32 41.40 -8.97
CA LEU A 547 -10.93 41.72 -9.28
C LEU A 547 -10.78 43.12 -9.90
N SER A 548 -11.75 43.57 -10.72
CA SER A 548 -11.71 44.91 -11.32
C SER A 548 -11.88 46.02 -10.27
N ILE A 549 -12.71 45.77 -9.25
CA ILE A 549 -12.92 46.68 -8.12
C ILE A 549 -11.67 46.73 -7.23
N LEU A 550 -11.08 45.57 -6.92
CA LEU A 550 -9.84 45.48 -6.15
C LEU A 550 -8.69 46.21 -6.84
N LEU A 551 -8.43 45.92 -8.11
CA LEU A 551 -7.35 46.57 -8.86
C LEU A 551 -7.57 48.08 -9.00
N ALA A 552 -8.81 48.56 -9.11
CA ALA A 552 -9.09 49.99 -9.11
C ALA A 552 -8.74 50.68 -7.77
N VAL A 553 -9.07 50.05 -6.63
CA VAL A 553 -8.74 50.58 -5.30
C VAL A 553 -7.24 50.48 -5.01
N MET A 554 -6.62 49.33 -5.30
CA MET A 554 -5.17 49.11 -5.14
C MET A 554 -4.37 50.12 -5.96
N ASN A 555 -4.76 50.39 -7.20
CA ASN A 555 -4.14 51.40 -8.07
C ASN A 555 -4.32 52.82 -7.48
N ALA A 556 -5.51 53.15 -6.96
CA ALA A 556 -5.76 54.44 -6.31
C ALA A 556 -4.94 54.68 -5.02
N THR A 557 -4.49 53.61 -4.35
CA THR A 557 -3.51 53.66 -3.25
C THR A 557 -2.08 53.73 -3.79
N TYR A 558 -1.72 52.87 -4.74
CA TYR A 558 -0.37 52.80 -5.34
C TYR A 558 0.08 54.16 -5.90
N ASN A 559 -0.79 54.91 -6.60
CA ASN A 559 -0.46 56.25 -7.11
C ASN A 559 -0.24 57.33 -6.01
N ARG A 560 -0.31 56.96 -4.72
CA ARG A 560 0.04 57.82 -3.57
C ARG A 560 1.37 57.41 -2.91
N ILE A 561 1.97 56.32 -3.36
CA ILE A 561 3.26 55.81 -2.89
C ILE A 561 4.33 56.27 -3.87
N ASP A 562 5.36 56.94 -3.37
CA ASP A 562 6.55 57.25 -4.17
C ASP A 562 7.42 55.99 -4.23
N THR A 563 7.44 55.30 -5.37
CA THR A 563 8.11 53.99 -5.53
C THR A 563 8.55 53.76 -6.99
N GLU A 564 9.72 53.15 -7.17
CA GLU A 564 10.25 52.77 -8.49
C GLU A 564 9.67 51.45 -9.01
N ILE A 565 8.96 50.68 -8.17
CA ILE A 565 8.40 49.38 -8.55
C ILE A 565 7.15 49.59 -9.43
N PRO A 566 7.10 49.07 -10.67
CA PRO A 566 6.03 49.35 -11.61
C PRO A 566 4.71 48.65 -11.26
N TRP A 567 3.59 49.30 -11.56
CA TRP A 567 2.26 48.72 -11.39
C TRP A 567 2.09 47.41 -12.17
N PHE A 568 1.65 46.35 -11.47
CA PHE A 568 1.34 45.05 -12.04
C PHE A 568 -0.17 44.82 -12.10
N SER A 569 -0.66 44.30 -13.22
CA SER A 569 -2.08 43.98 -13.42
C SER A 569 -2.22 42.48 -13.75
N PRO A 570 -2.58 41.62 -12.78
CA PRO A 570 -2.74 40.19 -13.01
C PRO A 570 -3.91 39.90 -13.96
N LYS A 571 -3.81 38.82 -14.72
CA LYS A 571 -4.91 38.27 -15.54
C LYS A 571 -5.84 37.45 -14.65
N PRO A 572 -7.17 37.58 -14.77
CA PRO A 572 -8.11 36.74 -14.04
C PRO A 572 -8.04 35.28 -14.47
N LEU A 573 -8.38 34.38 -13.55
CA LEU A 573 -8.56 32.94 -13.78
C LEU A 573 -9.75 32.69 -14.72
N LYS A 574 -9.78 31.55 -15.40
CA LYS A 574 -10.83 31.18 -16.38
C LYS A 574 -11.37 29.80 -16.08
N TYR A 575 -12.66 29.72 -15.74
CA TYR A 575 -13.33 28.44 -15.53
C TYR A 575 -13.80 27.85 -16.87
N ASP A 576 -13.37 26.63 -17.17
CA ASP A 576 -13.90 25.78 -18.24
C ASP A 576 -14.29 24.41 -17.65
N PRO A 577 -15.59 24.04 -17.65
CA PRO A 577 -16.09 22.79 -17.06
C PRO A 577 -15.64 21.52 -17.80
N LEU A 578 -14.85 21.62 -18.88
CA LEU A 578 -14.21 20.48 -19.55
C LEU A 578 -12.79 20.22 -19.05
N SER A 579 -12.14 21.18 -18.38
CA SER A 579 -10.77 21.06 -17.87
C SER A 579 -10.65 21.23 -16.36
N ASN A 580 -11.48 22.09 -15.75
CA ASN A 580 -11.48 22.32 -14.31
C ASN A 580 -12.42 21.33 -13.60
N HIS A 581 -11.90 20.65 -12.59
CA HIS A 581 -12.66 19.84 -11.64
C HIS A 581 -13.32 20.72 -10.58
N PHE A 582 -12.59 21.74 -10.10
CA PHE A 582 -13.05 22.62 -9.03
C PHE A 582 -13.85 23.82 -9.56
N LEU A 583 -14.92 24.18 -8.84
CA LEU A 583 -15.72 25.37 -9.12
C LEU A 583 -15.06 26.63 -8.52
N PRO A 584 -15.31 27.84 -9.06
CA PRO A 584 -14.75 29.10 -8.52
C PRO A 584 -15.02 29.37 -7.03
N ASP A 585 -16.13 28.84 -6.52
CA ASP A 585 -16.60 28.93 -5.13
C ASP A 585 -16.20 27.73 -4.25
N THR A 586 -15.35 26.83 -4.75
CA THR A 586 -14.78 25.73 -3.94
C THR A 586 -13.79 26.29 -2.92
N SER A 587 -13.76 25.74 -1.69
CA SER A 587 -12.82 26.19 -0.67
C SER A 587 -11.38 25.80 -1.03
N LEU A 588 -10.43 26.64 -0.66
CA LEU A 588 -9.00 26.32 -0.77
C LEU A 588 -8.62 25.15 0.13
N SER A 589 -9.38 24.86 1.20
CA SER A 589 -9.24 23.60 1.96
C SER A 589 -9.46 22.38 1.07
N ASP A 590 -10.60 22.30 0.37
CA ASP A 590 -10.93 21.15 -0.49
C ASP A 590 -9.93 21.02 -1.66
N ILE A 591 -9.59 22.14 -2.31
CA ILE A 591 -8.61 22.16 -3.40
C ILE A 591 -7.22 21.74 -2.90
N THR A 592 -6.79 22.19 -1.71
CA THR A 592 -5.48 21.83 -1.14
C THR A 592 -5.42 20.37 -0.70
N LYS A 593 -6.51 19.82 -0.14
CA LYS A 593 -6.58 18.41 0.26
C LYS A 593 -6.50 17.47 -0.94
N GLU A 594 -7.17 17.80 -2.04
CA GLU A 594 -7.00 17.14 -3.35
C GLU A 594 -5.69 17.54 -4.07
N MET A 595 -4.68 18.01 -3.33
CA MET A 595 -3.33 18.37 -3.78
C MET A 595 -3.32 19.33 -4.98
N MET A 596 -4.25 20.28 -5.04
CA MET A 596 -4.44 21.19 -6.17
C MET A 596 -4.52 20.48 -7.54
N ILE A 597 -4.88 19.19 -7.64
CA ILE A 597 -4.90 18.46 -8.93
C ILE A 597 -6.29 18.50 -9.57
N GLU A 598 -6.35 19.02 -10.80
CA GLU A 598 -7.54 18.98 -11.64
C GLU A 598 -7.70 17.60 -12.28
N GLN A 599 -6.58 17.02 -12.76
CA GLN A 599 -6.56 15.74 -13.50
C GLN A 599 -5.21 15.04 -13.34
N TRP A 600 -5.19 13.77 -12.91
CA TRP A 600 -3.94 12.98 -12.79
C TRP A 600 -3.36 12.47 -14.13
N ASN A 601 -4.20 12.41 -15.18
CA ASN A 601 -3.92 12.01 -16.56
C ASN A 601 -2.80 10.95 -16.73
N TYR A 602 -3.21 9.68 -16.74
CA TYR A 602 -2.33 8.53 -16.94
C TYR A 602 -2.63 7.74 -18.21
N GLN A 603 -1.65 6.96 -18.68
CA GLN A 603 -1.82 5.97 -19.75
C GLN A 603 -1.02 4.70 -19.43
N ALA A 604 -1.60 3.52 -19.68
CA ALA A 604 -0.95 2.22 -19.49
C ALA A 604 -0.92 1.44 -20.81
N SER A 605 0.26 0.96 -21.22
CA SER A 605 0.51 0.40 -22.55
C SER A 605 0.79 -1.10 -22.52
N PHE A 606 -0.24 -1.90 -22.79
CA PHE A 606 -0.13 -3.37 -22.88
C PHE A 606 0.94 -3.81 -23.90
N ASN A 607 1.08 -3.07 -25.01
CA ASN A 607 2.09 -3.35 -26.04
C ASN A 607 3.54 -3.20 -25.51
N LEU A 608 3.80 -2.25 -24.61
CA LEU A 608 5.12 -2.08 -23.98
C LEU A 608 5.35 -3.13 -22.89
N TYR A 609 4.34 -3.37 -22.05
CA TYR A 609 4.37 -4.44 -21.05
C TYR A 609 4.67 -5.82 -21.68
N TYR A 610 3.94 -6.20 -22.73
CA TYR A 610 4.14 -7.48 -23.42
C TYR A 610 5.56 -7.60 -24.01
N LYS A 611 6.07 -6.51 -24.60
CA LYS A 611 7.43 -6.44 -25.14
C LYS A 611 8.52 -6.61 -24.07
N THR A 612 8.27 -6.20 -22.81
CA THR A 612 9.21 -6.34 -21.70
C THR A 612 9.08 -7.68 -20.97
N CYS A 613 7.86 -8.22 -20.84
CA CYS A 613 7.61 -9.60 -20.37
C CYS A 613 8.22 -10.65 -21.31
N ALA A 614 8.15 -10.43 -22.63
CA ALA A 614 8.81 -11.21 -23.69
C ALA A 614 8.76 -12.74 -23.50
N PRO A 615 7.58 -13.38 -23.63
CA PRO A 615 7.44 -14.81 -23.37
C PRO A 615 8.27 -15.67 -24.33
N ASN A 616 9.24 -16.41 -23.79
CA ASN A 616 10.08 -17.33 -24.57
C ASN A 616 9.26 -18.45 -25.25
N TYR A 617 8.12 -18.81 -24.65
CA TYR A 617 7.14 -19.71 -25.24
C TYR A 617 5.75 -19.47 -24.65
N CYS A 618 4.73 -19.93 -25.37
CA CYS A 618 3.39 -20.17 -24.84
C CYS A 618 3.02 -21.65 -25.02
N THR A 619 2.31 -22.21 -24.05
CA THR A 619 1.68 -23.53 -24.13
C THR A 619 0.17 -23.40 -24.00
N TYR A 620 -0.59 -24.17 -24.77
CA TYR A 620 -2.04 -24.30 -24.62
C TYR A 620 -2.45 -25.76 -24.82
N SER A 621 -3.63 -26.16 -24.34
CA SER A 621 -4.09 -27.55 -24.48
C SER A 621 -5.51 -27.65 -25.03
N TYR A 622 -5.77 -28.73 -25.77
CA TYR A 622 -7.07 -28.99 -26.39
C TYR A 622 -7.40 -30.49 -26.38
N THR A 623 -8.68 -30.82 -26.50
CA THR A 623 -9.16 -32.21 -26.52
C THR A 623 -9.04 -32.81 -27.93
N ALA A 624 -8.27 -33.89 -28.05
CA ALA A 624 -8.05 -34.62 -29.30
C ALA A 624 -8.63 -36.05 -29.19
N ARG A 625 -8.94 -36.67 -30.33
CA ARG A 625 -9.29 -38.10 -30.37
C ARG A 625 -8.04 -38.94 -30.13
N THR A 626 -8.11 -39.91 -29.22
CA THR A 626 -6.98 -40.74 -28.76
C THR A 626 -6.25 -41.45 -29.89
N TYR A 627 -7.00 -41.84 -30.92
CA TYR A 627 -6.50 -42.61 -32.04
C TYR A 627 -6.89 -41.92 -33.35
N ASN A 628 -5.89 -41.58 -34.16
CA ASN A 628 -6.11 -41.32 -35.58
C ASN A 628 -6.55 -42.62 -36.30
N TYR A 629 -6.98 -42.52 -37.56
CA TYR A 629 -7.47 -43.67 -38.34
C TYR A 629 -6.50 -44.87 -38.35
N ILE A 630 -5.19 -44.61 -38.39
CA ILE A 630 -4.14 -45.64 -38.35
C ILE A 630 -4.09 -46.28 -36.95
N GLY A 631 -4.13 -45.47 -35.89
CA GLY A 631 -4.16 -45.93 -34.49
C GLY A 631 -5.38 -46.80 -34.15
N VAL A 632 -6.56 -46.46 -34.69
CA VAL A 632 -7.77 -47.28 -34.55
C VAL A 632 -7.55 -48.66 -35.19
N ILE A 633 -7.01 -48.68 -36.42
CA ILE A 633 -6.70 -49.92 -37.15
C ILE A 633 -5.65 -50.76 -36.41
N THR A 634 -4.54 -50.18 -35.94
CA THR A 634 -3.50 -50.95 -35.22
C THR A 634 -4.01 -51.50 -33.90
N LYS A 635 -4.82 -50.75 -33.15
CA LYS A 635 -5.46 -51.25 -31.92
C LYS A 635 -6.38 -52.43 -32.22
N ILE A 636 -7.25 -52.33 -33.23
CA ILE A 636 -8.15 -53.41 -33.67
C ILE A 636 -7.35 -54.67 -34.08
N ILE A 637 -6.32 -54.52 -34.91
CA ILE A 637 -5.47 -55.64 -35.35
C ILE A 637 -4.79 -56.33 -34.15
N SER A 638 -4.32 -55.56 -33.17
CA SER A 638 -3.70 -56.11 -31.96
C SER A 638 -4.69 -56.93 -31.11
N THR A 639 -5.91 -56.44 -30.90
CA THR A 639 -6.90 -57.08 -30.01
C THR A 639 -7.62 -58.27 -30.63
N ILE A 640 -7.85 -58.26 -31.96
CA ILE A 640 -8.51 -59.36 -32.68
C ILE A 640 -7.84 -60.71 -32.41
N GLY A 641 -6.51 -60.76 -32.32
CA GLY A 641 -5.80 -62.00 -32.07
C GLY A 641 -6.13 -62.63 -30.71
N GLY A 642 -6.07 -61.85 -29.63
CA GLY A 642 -6.39 -62.31 -28.28
C GLY A 642 -7.87 -62.71 -28.15
N LEU A 643 -8.74 -61.90 -28.75
CA LEU A 643 -10.19 -62.12 -28.82
C LEU A 643 -10.55 -63.45 -29.52
N ILE A 644 -9.91 -63.76 -30.65
CA ILE A 644 -10.08 -65.04 -31.37
C ILE A 644 -9.68 -66.24 -30.50
N VAL A 645 -8.59 -66.14 -29.74
CA VAL A 645 -8.13 -67.23 -28.85
C VAL A 645 -9.10 -67.41 -27.68
N ALA A 646 -9.47 -66.33 -27.00
CA ALA A 646 -10.39 -66.36 -25.87
C ALA A 646 -11.77 -66.90 -26.26
N LEU A 647 -12.36 -66.42 -27.36
CA LEU A 647 -13.65 -66.92 -27.85
C LEU A 647 -13.59 -68.40 -28.27
N ARG A 648 -12.49 -68.85 -28.90
CA ARG A 648 -12.32 -70.27 -29.25
C ARG A 648 -12.26 -71.20 -28.03
N PHE A 649 -11.79 -70.70 -26.89
CA PHE A 649 -11.80 -71.43 -25.63
C PHE A 649 -13.18 -71.36 -24.93
N ILE A 650 -13.77 -70.17 -24.86
CA ILE A 650 -15.00 -69.91 -24.10
C ILE A 650 -16.25 -70.44 -24.80
N THR A 651 -16.41 -70.27 -26.13
CA THR A 651 -17.66 -70.64 -26.81
C THR A 651 -18.01 -72.14 -26.69
N PRO A 652 -17.08 -73.10 -26.82
CA PRO A 652 -17.38 -74.51 -26.55
C PRO A 652 -17.90 -74.76 -25.14
N HIS A 653 -17.32 -74.10 -24.12
CA HIS A 653 -17.78 -74.23 -22.74
C HIS A 653 -19.13 -73.55 -22.50
N MET A 654 -19.37 -72.35 -23.05
CA MET A 654 -20.69 -71.68 -23.01
C MET A 654 -21.78 -72.55 -23.65
N VAL A 655 -21.55 -73.06 -24.86
CA VAL A 655 -22.56 -73.90 -25.55
C VAL A 655 -22.77 -75.21 -24.81
N ASN A 656 -21.74 -75.79 -24.19
CA ASN A 656 -21.91 -76.98 -23.35
C ASN A 656 -22.65 -76.68 -22.03
N PHE A 657 -22.46 -75.50 -21.42
CA PHE A 657 -23.18 -75.05 -20.24
C PHE A 657 -24.65 -74.76 -20.53
N ILE A 658 -24.95 -74.06 -21.63
CA ILE A 658 -26.32 -73.85 -22.13
C ILE A 658 -27.00 -75.19 -22.37
N TYR A 659 -26.31 -76.13 -23.04
CA TYR A 659 -26.82 -77.47 -23.30
C TYR A 659 -27.10 -78.24 -21.97
N GLN A 660 -26.18 -78.21 -21.00
CA GLN A 660 -26.39 -78.79 -19.67
C GLN A 660 -27.54 -78.15 -18.88
N PHE A 661 -27.83 -76.87 -19.12
CA PHE A 661 -28.97 -76.18 -18.48
C PHE A 661 -30.31 -76.65 -19.06
N PHE A 662 -30.38 -76.91 -20.37
CA PHE A 662 -31.55 -77.52 -21.01
C PHE A 662 -31.72 -79.02 -20.71
N GLU A 663 -30.64 -79.75 -20.42
CA GLU A 663 -30.69 -81.21 -20.19
C GLU A 663 -30.95 -81.62 -18.72
N ARG A 664 -31.14 -80.66 -17.80
CA ARG A 664 -31.41 -80.92 -16.37
C ARG A 664 -32.85 -81.38 -16.07
N LYS A 665 -33.26 -82.52 -16.65
CA LYS A 665 -34.49 -83.22 -16.22
C LYS A 665 -34.52 -84.75 -16.41
N ASN A 666 -33.47 -85.49 -16.03
CA ASN A 666 -33.64 -86.84 -15.46
C ASN A 666 -32.42 -87.42 -14.70
N LYS A 667 -32.68 -87.78 -13.43
CA LYS A 667 -32.07 -88.75 -12.48
C LYS A 667 -30.55 -89.11 -12.46
N THR A 668 -30.04 -89.06 -11.22
CA THR A 668 -29.06 -89.92 -10.51
C THR A 668 -28.83 -91.34 -11.07
N SER A 669 -27.68 -92.03 -10.86
CA SER A 669 -26.57 -91.93 -9.86
C SER A 669 -25.31 -92.69 -10.42
N GLN A 670 -24.14 -92.97 -9.80
CA GLN A 670 -23.43 -92.82 -8.49
C GLN A 670 -21.89 -93.03 -8.79
N GLN A 671 -20.83 -93.06 -7.96
CA GLN A 671 -20.51 -92.92 -6.51
C GLN A 671 -19.00 -92.56 -6.33
N ASP A 672 -18.52 -92.35 -5.10
CA ASP A 672 -17.16 -92.42 -4.53
C ASP A 672 -15.92 -91.87 -5.27
N GLN A 673 -15.23 -90.91 -4.63
CA GLN A 673 -13.91 -90.42 -5.03
C GLN A 673 -12.98 -90.18 -3.82
N MET A 674 -12.08 -91.13 -3.53
CA MET A 674 -11.09 -91.01 -2.43
C MET A 674 -9.70 -91.56 -2.81
N LYS A 675 -8.91 -90.75 -3.55
CA LYS A 675 -7.41 -90.78 -3.62
C LYS A 675 -6.86 -89.76 -4.64
N PHE A 676 -7.24 -88.49 -4.48
CA PHE A 676 -6.86 -87.40 -5.40
C PHE A 676 -5.33 -87.14 -5.42
N ILE A 677 -4.71 -87.06 -4.24
CA ILE A 677 -3.31 -86.62 -4.06
C ILE A 677 -2.31 -87.60 -4.71
N THR A 678 -2.54 -88.90 -4.62
CA THR A 678 -1.65 -89.92 -5.23
C THR A 678 -1.73 -89.90 -6.76
N ARG A 679 -2.94 -89.66 -7.33
CA ARG A 679 -3.11 -89.47 -8.78
C ARG A 679 -2.40 -88.22 -9.26
N MET A 680 -2.49 -87.09 -8.55
CA MET A 680 -1.89 -85.83 -8.98
C MET A 680 -0.37 -85.88 -9.16
N LYS A 681 0.38 -86.54 -8.26
CA LYS A 681 1.85 -86.68 -8.42
C LYS A 681 2.26 -87.55 -9.62
N ILE A 682 1.50 -88.60 -9.93
CA ILE A 682 1.74 -89.46 -11.09
C ILE A 682 1.33 -88.76 -12.39
N LEU A 683 0.18 -88.07 -12.38
CA LEU A 683 -0.28 -87.24 -13.49
C LEU A 683 0.74 -86.16 -13.82
N LEU A 684 1.22 -85.38 -12.84
CA LEU A 684 2.19 -84.30 -13.07
C LEU A 684 3.50 -84.81 -13.69
N LYS A 685 4.03 -85.94 -13.19
CA LYS A 685 5.28 -86.53 -13.73
C LYS A 685 5.11 -87.08 -15.14
N ASN A 686 3.94 -87.65 -15.46
CA ASN A 686 3.62 -88.08 -16.82
C ASN A 686 3.30 -86.89 -17.74
N LEU A 687 2.68 -85.82 -17.25
CA LEU A 687 2.41 -84.60 -18.00
C LEU A 687 3.72 -83.93 -18.42
N LEU A 688 4.68 -83.79 -17.49
CA LEU A 688 6.00 -83.25 -17.77
C LEU A 688 6.78 -84.10 -18.78
N LYS A 689 6.70 -85.44 -18.70
CA LYS A 689 7.33 -86.33 -19.68
C LYS A 689 6.64 -86.27 -21.06
N LEU A 690 5.32 -86.12 -21.10
CA LEU A 690 4.55 -85.94 -22.33
C LEU A 690 4.90 -84.59 -22.99
N LEU A 691 4.86 -83.50 -22.23
CA LEU A 691 5.22 -82.14 -22.66
C LEU A 691 6.66 -82.07 -23.18
N TYR A 692 7.63 -82.68 -22.49
CA TYR A 692 9.03 -82.74 -22.93
C TYR A 692 9.18 -83.49 -24.27
N THR A 693 8.43 -84.59 -24.44
CA THR A 693 8.48 -85.38 -25.68
C THR A 693 7.83 -84.61 -26.84
N GLU A 694 6.64 -84.01 -26.61
CA GLU A 694 5.93 -83.20 -27.60
C GLU A 694 6.70 -81.94 -28.01
N LEU A 695 7.38 -81.24 -27.08
CA LEU A 695 8.21 -80.07 -27.42
C LEU A 695 9.33 -80.41 -28.42
N ILE A 696 9.84 -81.64 -28.39
CA ILE A 696 10.93 -82.08 -29.27
C ILE A 696 10.40 -82.56 -30.63
N THR A 697 9.16 -83.08 -30.69
CA THR A 697 8.50 -83.49 -31.95
C THR A 697 7.65 -82.40 -32.61
N LEU A 698 7.40 -81.29 -31.94
CA LEU A 698 6.43 -80.25 -32.31
C LEU A 698 6.64 -79.65 -33.71
N THR A 699 5.82 -80.09 -34.67
CA THR A 699 5.69 -79.47 -35.99
C THR A 699 4.41 -78.63 -36.04
N ILE A 700 4.57 -77.32 -35.89
CA ILE A 700 3.47 -76.33 -35.86
C ILE A 700 2.84 -76.15 -37.25
N PHE A 701 3.63 -76.39 -38.30
CA PHE A 701 3.21 -76.22 -39.71
C PHE A 701 3.02 -77.59 -40.39
N PRO A 702 1.86 -77.84 -41.04
CA PRO A 702 1.58 -79.09 -41.76
C PRO A 702 2.31 -79.15 -43.11
N SER A 703 2.61 -80.36 -43.61
CA SER A 703 3.48 -80.57 -44.77
C SER A 703 3.00 -80.01 -46.12
N TYR A 704 1.74 -79.57 -46.24
CA TYR A 704 1.26 -78.89 -47.45
C TYR A 704 1.65 -77.40 -47.51
N SER A 705 2.11 -76.80 -46.40
CA SER A 705 2.39 -75.35 -46.30
C SER A 705 3.65 -74.88 -47.04
N PHE A 706 4.44 -75.79 -47.62
CA PHE A 706 5.65 -75.51 -48.39
C PHE A 706 5.59 -76.01 -49.85
N GLY A 707 4.37 -76.21 -50.38
CA GLY A 707 4.17 -76.74 -51.73
C GLY A 707 4.47 -78.24 -51.86
N HIS A 708 4.42 -78.75 -53.09
CA HIS A 708 4.44 -80.20 -53.37
C HIS A 708 5.88 -80.77 -53.42
N ILE A 709 6.60 -80.68 -52.30
CA ILE A 709 7.97 -81.20 -52.17
C ILE A 709 7.93 -82.74 -52.12
N ASN A 710 8.41 -83.40 -53.19
CA ASN A 710 8.36 -84.86 -53.33
C ASN A 710 9.25 -85.65 -52.34
N ASP A 711 10.14 -84.98 -51.59
CA ASP A 711 10.98 -85.58 -50.56
C ASP A 711 10.37 -85.37 -49.15
N ARG A 712 9.79 -86.44 -48.59
CA ARG A 712 9.22 -86.47 -47.22
C ARG A 712 10.23 -86.14 -46.11
N ILE A 713 11.52 -86.45 -46.29
CA ILE A 713 12.56 -86.21 -45.28
C ILE A 713 12.93 -84.73 -45.29
N ARG A 714 13.09 -84.14 -46.48
CA ARG A 714 13.39 -82.71 -46.66
C ARG A 714 12.23 -81.82 -46.20
N ALA A 715 10.98 -82.18 -46.52
CA ALA A 715 9.79 -81.50 -46.01
C ALA A 715 9.70 -81.57 -44.47
N LYS A 716 10.00 -82.72 -43.85
CA LYS A 716 9.99 -82.85 -42.38
C LYS A 716 11.03 -81.93 -41.71
N ARG A 717 12.22 -81.78 -42.29
CA ARG A 717 13.25 -80.84 -41.79
C ARG A 717 12.83 -79.37 -41.95
N LEU A 718 12.21 -79.00 -43.07
CA LEU A 718 11.69 -77.64 -43.31
C LEU A 718 10.60 -77.27 -42.30
N ASN A 719 9.62 -78.16 -42.04
CA ASN A 719 8.59 -77.96 -41.03
C ASN A 719 9.18 -77.74 -39.62
N GLN A 720 10.25 -78.48 -39.28
CA GLN A 720 10.94 -78.33 -37.99
C GLN A 720 11.72 -77.02 -37.89
N LEU A 721 12.39 -76.57 -38.97
CA LEU A 721 13.07 -75.27 -39.03
C LEU A 721 12.07 -74.11 -38.90
N ALA A 722 10.95 -74.15 -39.66
CA ALA A 722 9.89 -73.15 -39.56
C ALA A 722 9.28 -73.08 -38.15
N SER A 723 9.03 -74.24 -37.53
CA SER A 723 8.47 -74.30 -36.16
C SER A 723 9.45 -73.76 -35.11
N ARG A 724 10.76 -74.02 -35.26
CA ARG A 724 11.80 -73.49 -34.37
C ARG A 724 12.01 -71.99 -34.56
N LEU A 725 12.04 -71.50 -35.80
CA LEU A 725 12.13 -70.07 -36.11
C LEU A 725 10.92 -69.30 -35.57
N TYR A 726 9.72 -69.86 -35.73
CA TYR A 726 8.49 -69.32 -35.14
C TYR A 726 8.56 -69.20 -33.61
N ILE A 727 8.99 -70.26 -32.90
CA ILE A 727 9.14 -70.24 -31.43
C ILE A 727 10.20 -69.21 -31.01
N LEU A 728 11.35 -69.16 -31.70
CA LEU A 728 12.43 -68.22 -31.40
C LEU A 728 11.98 -66.76 -31.59
N LEU A 729 11.37 -66.43 -32.73
CA LEU A 729 10.85 -65.09 -33.01
C LEU A 729 9.75 -64.69 -32.02
N LEU A 730 8.90 -65.64 -31.60
CA LEU A 730 7.87 -65.38 -30.61
C LEU A 730 8.48 -65.08 -29.22
N ILE A 731 9.48 -65.85 -28.77
CA ILE A 731 10.19 -65.58 -27.50
C ILE A 731 10.91 -64.24 -27.56
N ILE A 732 11.68 -63.96 -28.63
CA ILE A 732 12.40 -62.69 -28.80
C ILE A 732 11.42 -61.51 -28.85
N GLY A 733 10.32 -61.65 -29.59
CA GLY A 733 9.25 -60.65 -29.65
C GLY A 733 8.63 -60.38 -28.29
N PHE A 734 8.39 -61.41 -27.48
CA PHE A 734 7.90 -61.25 -26.10
C PHE A 734 8.90 -60.51 -25.21
N VAL A 735 10.19 -60.84 -25.29
CA VAL A 735 11.25 -60.17 -24.50
C VAL A 735 11.37 -58.69 -24.89
N ILE A 736 11.42 -58.38 -26.18
CA ILE A 736 11.50 -56.99 -26.68
C ILE A 736 10.25 -56.19 -26.26
N LEU A 737 9.05 -56.75 -26.42
CA LEU A 737 7.81 -56.07 -26.03
C LEU A 737 7.72 -55.87 -24.52
N SER A 738 8.11 -56.86 -23.70
CA SER A 738 8.12 -56.70 -22.24
C SER A 738 9.09 -55.62 -21.77
N LEU A 739 10.25 -55.49 -22.41
CA LEU A 739 11.21 -54.41 -22.14
C LEU A 739 10.65 -53.05 -22.57
N GLN A 740 9.98 -52.95 -23.72
CA GLN A 740 9.37 -51.70 -24.16
C GLN A 740 8.20 -51.25 -23.26
N THR A 741 7.38 -52.17 -22.77
CA THR A 741 6.28 -51.86 -21.81
C THR A 741 6.75 -51.45 -20.42
N LEU A 742 8.02 -51.68 -20.10
CA LEU A 742 8.66 -51.30 -18.84
C LEU A 742 9.16 -49.84 -18.84
N VAL A 743 9.04 -49.12 -19.96
CA VAL A 743 9.72 -47.84 -20.21
C VAL A 743 8.75 -46.68 -20.56
N GLN A 744 7.45 -46.94 -20.73
CA GLN A 744 6.44 -45.89 -21.00
C GLN A 744 5.34 -45.84 -19.92
N PRO A 745 5.24 -44.74 -19.15
CA PRO A 745 4.14 -44.45 -18.24
C PRO A 745 3.07 -43.54 -18.88
N GLU A 746 1.87 -43.53 -18.30
CA GLU A 746 0.74 -42.67 -18.69
C GLU A 746 0.10 -42.08 -17.42
N VAL A 747 -0.21 -40.78 -17.42
CA VAL A 747 -0.76 -40.07 -16.24
C VAL A 747 -2.28 -39.98 -16.35
N LEU A 748 -3.00 -40.41 -15.31
CA LEU A 748 -4.46 -40.43 -15.28
C LEU A 748 -5.05 -39.27 -14.46
N THR A 749 -5.00 -38.06 -15.01
CA THR A 749 -5.69 -36.88 -14.44
C THR A 749 -7.20 -37.01 -14.58
N LYS A 750 -7.95 -36.80 -13.47
CA LYS A 750 -9.41 -36.58 -13.51
C LYS A 750 -9.71 -35.09 -13.42
N THR A 751 -10.41 -34.56 -14.42
CA THR A 751 -10.82 -33.14 -14.47
C THR A 751 -12.28 -32.98 -14.04
N TYR A 752 -12.54 -32.05 -13.13
CA TYR A 752 -13.89 -31.68 -12.67
C TYR A 752 -14.18 -30.26 -13.14
N THR A 753 -14.97 -30.10 -14.20
CA THR A 753 -15.27 -28.76 -14.76
C THR A 753 -16.23 -27.99 -13.87
N LYS A 754 -15.85 -26.81 -13.39
CA LYS A 754 -16.65 -25.90 -12.54
C LYS A 754 -17.29 -26.60 -11.33
N PRO A 755 -16.48 -27.07 -10.35
CA PRO A 755 -16.98 -27.72 -9.15
C PRO A 755 -17.85 -26.78 -8.29
N SER A 756 -18.83 -27.33 -7.57
CA SER A 756 -19.49 -26.58 -6.48
C SER A 756 -18.55 -26.46 -5.27
N LEU A 757 -18.82 -25.51 -4.37
CA LEU A 757 -18.08 -25.36 -3.11
C LEU A 757 -18.04 -26.68 -2.31
N GLU A 758 -19.19 -27.32 -2.10
CA GLU A 758 -19.30 -28.64 -1.46
C GLU A 758 -18.47 -29.73 -2.17
N THR A 759 -18.37 -29.68 -3.51
CA THR A 759 -17.57 -30.63 -4.30
C THR A 759 -16.07 -30.38 -4.11
N TYR A 760 -15.67 -29.11 -4.09
CA TYR A 760 -14.27 -28.72 -3.84
C TYR A 760 -13.84 -29.07 -2.42
N GLU A 761 -14.65 -28.77 -1.40
CA GLU A 761 -14.39 -29.12 0.00
C GLU A 761 -14.24 -30.64 0.18
N TYR A 762 -15.15 -31.43 -0.41
CA TYR A 762 -15.05 -32.89 -0.43
C TYR A 762 -13.76 -33.40 -1.12
N LEU A 763 -13.39 -32.82 -2.26
CA LEU A 763 -12.14 -33.19 -2.96
C LEU A 763 -10.92 -32.85 -2.10
N LEU A 764 -10.89 -31.67 -1.49
CA LEU A 764 -9.78 -31.22 -0.64
C LEU A 764 -9.64 -32.08 0.62
N GLU A 765 -10.74 -32.45 1.27
CA GLU A 765 -10.73 -33.36 2.44
C GLU A 765 -10.17 -34.75 2.09
N ASN A 766 -10.47 -35.27 0.89
CA ASN A 766 -10.11 -36.63 0.50
C ASN A 766 -8.80 -36.75 -0.28
N HIS A 767 -8.29 -35.66 -0.87
CA HIS A 767 -7.14 -35.66 -1.78
C HIS A 767 -6.08 -34.55 -1.49
N GLY A 768 -6.37 -33.60 -0.59
CA GLY A 768 -5.43 -32.60 -0.10
C GLY A 768 -4.72 -31.81 -1.20
N ASP A 769 -3.42 -31.57 -1.02
CA ASP A 769 -2.53 -30.78 -1.88
C ASP A 769 -2.39 -31.29 -3.34
N THR A 770 -3.09 -32.36 -3.72
CA THR A 770 -3.17 -32.83 -5.12
C THR A 770 -4.35 -32.23 -5.90
N VAL A 771 -5.22 -31.45 -5.24
CA VAL A 771 -6.38 -30.77 -5.83
C VAL A 771 -5.96 -29.38 -6.33
N HIS A 772 -5.58 -29.30 -7.61
CA HIS A 772 -5.34 -28.01 -8.29
C HIS A 772 -6.63 -27.52 -8.96
N CYS A 773 -7.18 -26.41 -8.46
CA CYS A 773 -8.34 -25.73 -9.03
C CYS A 773 -7.95 -24.33 -9.50
N PRO A 774 -7.67 -24.11 -10.79
CA PRO A 774 -7.34 -22.78 -11.31
C PRO A 774 -8.56 -21.85 -11.24
N CYS A 775 -8.35 -20.58 -10.91
CA CYS A 775 -9.39 -19.56 -10.96
C CYS A 775 -9.60 -19.06 -12.39
N SER A 776 -10.85 -18.81 -12.80
CA SER A 776 -11.14 -18.12 -14.07
C SER A 776 -10.94 -16.60 -13.98
N ILE A 777 -10.94 -16.04 -12.78
CA ILE A 777 -10.55 -14.65 -12.50
C ILE A 777 -9.36 -14.70 -11.53
N THR A 778 -8.19 -14.27 -11.99
CA THR A 778 -6.93 -14.38 -11.21
C THR A 778 -6.63 -13.17 -10.32
N SER A 779 -7.42 -12.10 -10.41
CA SER A 779 -7.29 -10.91 -9.57
C SER A 779 -8.65 -10.40 -9.07
N SER A 780 -8.73 -10.02 -7.80
CA SER A 780 -9.94 -9.48 -7.19
C SER A 780 -9.62 -8.57 -6.01
N THR A 781 -10.42 -7.53 -5.79
CA THR A 781 -10.21 -6.63 -4.66
C THR A 781 -10.72 -7.24 -3.35
N TYR A 782 -9.97 -7.08 -2.25
CA TYR A 782 -10.31 -7.72 -0.97
C TYR A 782 -11.72 -7.37 -0.48
N GLY A 783 -12.19 -6.15 -0.72
CA GLY A 783 -13.54 -5.68 -0.35
C GLY A 783 -14.71 -6.44 -0.99
N LYS A 784 -14.47 -7.36 -1.93
CA LYS A 784 -15.50 -8.26 -2.45
C LYS A 784 -15.84 -9.42 -1.51
N TYR A 785 -14.98 -9.74 -0.54
CA TYR A 785 -15.15 -10.88 0.38
C TYR A 785 -14.60 -10.64 1.79
N ILE A 786 -13.88 -9.56 2.03
CA ILE A 786 -13.46 -9.09 3.37
C ILE A 786 -14.29 -7.86 3.75
N LYS A 787 -14.75 -7.84 5.01
CA LYS A 787 -15.29 -6.64 5.67
C LYS A 787 -14.42 -6.32 6.89
N ILE A 788 -14.06 -5.06 7.05
CA ILE A 788 -13.33 -4.55 8.23
C ILE A 788 -14.13 -3.38 8.80
N GLU A 789 -14.35 -3.38 10.11
CA GLU A 789 -14.95 -2.28 10.87
C GLU A 789 -14.14 -2.04 12.14
N ALA A 790 -13.66 -0.82 12.35
CA ALA A 790 -13.00 -0.42 13.60
C ALA A 790 -14.04 0.00 14.64
N ILE A 791 -13.86 -0.46 15.87
CA ILE A 791 -14.65 -0.04 17.03
C ILE A 791 -13.79 0.95 17.82
N PHE A 792 -14.08 2.24 17.64
CA PHE A 792 -13.37 3.30 18.33
C PHE A 792 -13.73 3.35 19.81
N HIS A 793 -12.74 3.74 20.62
CA HIS A 793 -12.86 4.01 22.03
C HIS A 793 -13.96 5.06 22.25
N GLN A 794 -14.93 4.69 23.08
CA GLN A 794 -16.20 5.39 23.31
C GLN A 794 -16.12 6.91 23.58
N VAL A 795 -14.96 7.45 23.97
CA VAL A 795 -14.74 8.91 24.05
C VAL A 795 -14.94 9.59 22.70
N CYS A 796 -14.53 8.94 21.60
CA CYS A 796 -14.70 9.38 20.22
C CYS A 796 -16.13 9.20 19.67
N SER A 797 -17.07 8.76 20.52
CA SER A 797 -18.51 8.78 20.27
C SER A 797 -19.29 9.49 21.38
N SER A 798 -18.60 10.21 22.27
CA SER A 798 -19.17 10.84 23.46
C SER A 798 -19.56 12.30 23.23
N GLN A 799 -20.39 12.85 24.13
CA GLN A 799 -20.67 14.28 24.16
C GLN A 799 -19.42 15.16 24.29
N PHE A 800 -18.30 14.64 24.80
CA PHE A 800 -17.08 15.42 25.07
C PHE A 800 -16.38 15.90 23.78
N ILE A 801 -16.63 15.21 22.65
CA ILE A 801 -16.17 15.65 21.32
C ILE A 801 -17.24 16.41 20.52
N SER A 802 -18.42 16.67 21.10
CA SER A 802 -19.50 17.38 20.41
C SER A 802 -19.27 18.89 20.34
N SER A 803 -19.72 19.53 19.26
CA SER A 803 -19.66 20.99 19.09
C SER A 803 -20.54 21.72 20.12
N GLU A 804 -21.74 21.22 20.41
CA GLU A 804 -22.64 21.78 21.43
C GLU A 804 -21.97 21.85 22.80
N TRP A 805 -21.34 20.76 23.24
CA TRP A 805 -20.68 20.74 24.54
C TRP A 805 -19.44 21.64 24.57
N ARG A 806 -18.61 21.67 23.50
CA ARG A 806 -17.51 22.65 23.37
C ARG A 806 -18.01 24.09 23.47
N ILE A 807 -19.13 24.43 22.81
CA ILE A 807 -19.73 25.77 22.84
C ILE A 807 -20.23 26.13 24.25
N ASN A 808 -20.85 25.19 24.96
CA ASN A 808 -21.30 25.41 26.34
C ASN A 808 -20.13 25.68 27.31
N ILE A 809 -19.07 24.86 27.26
CA ILE A 809 -17.84 25.08 28.05
C ILE A 809 -17.20 26.42 27.69
N THR A 810 -17.09 26.73 26.39
CA THR A 810 -16.55 27.99 25.86
C THR A 810 -17.30 29.21 26.36
N THR A 811 -18.63 29.14 26.42
CA THR A 811 -19.50 30.24 26.85
C THR A 811 -19.27 30.62 28.32
N GLY A 812 -18.95 29.65 29.19
CA GLY A 812 -18.55 29.93 30.57
C GLY A 812 -17.19 30.61 30.70
N LEU A 813 -16.23 30.27 29.83
CA LEU A 813 -14.86 30.76 29.86
C LEU A 813 -14.65 32.15 29.23
N LEU A 814 -15.48 32.51 28.24
CA LEU A 814 -15.32 33.69 27.35
C LEU A 814 -15.09 35.04 28.06
N SER A 815 -15.50 35.19 29.32
CA SER A 815 -15.43 36.46 30.06
C SER A 815 -14.21 36.63 30.98
N ASN A 816 -13.40 35.59 31.21
CA ASN A 816 -12.38 35.59 32.26
C ASN A 816 -11.02 34.99 31.89
N LEU A 817 -10.80 34.56 30.65
CA LEU A 817 -9.57 33.84 30.24
C LEU A 817 -8.25 34.63 30.36
N SER A 818 -8.32 35.96 30.36
CA SER A 818 -7.20 36.88 30.68
C SER A 818 -6.96 37.06 32.18
N ASN A 819 -7.96 36.74 33.02
CA ASN A 819 -7.98 37.02 34.46
C ASN A 819 -7.53 35.80 35.29
N TYR A 820 -7.31 34.66 34.65
CA TYR A 820 -6.82 33.44 35.28
C TYR A 820 -5.29 33.35 35.17
N ASP A 821 -4.65 32.85 36.22
CA ASP A 821 -3.21 32.57 36.21
C ASP A 821 -2.84 31.61 35.07
N ARG A 822 -1.62 31.73 34.55
CA ARG A 822 -1.11 30.87 33.46
C ARG A 822 -0.98 29.38 33.82
N ARG A 823 -0.96 29.05 35.11
CA ARG A 823 -1.03 27.70 35.67
C ARG A 823 -2.46 27.33 36.13
N ASP A 824 -3.50 28.04 35.70
CA ASP A 824 -4.89 27.65 35.89
C ASP A 824 -5.42 26.82 34.70
N TYR A 825 -5.97 25.64 35.00
CA TYR A 825 -6.44 24.71 33.99
C TYR A 825 -7.62 25.26 33.14
N ARG A 826 -8.34 26.29 33.59
CA ARG A 826 -9.41 26.93 32.78
C ARG A 826 -8.88 27.55 31.50
N ARG A 827 -7.59 27.90 31.43
CA ARG A 827 -6.95 28.30 30.17
C ARG A 827 -6.80 27.09 29.23
N PHE A 828 -6.29 25.96 29.73
CA PHE A 828 -6.03 24.74 28.95
C PHE A 828 -7.30 23.97 28.54
N LEU A 829 -8.39 24.08 29.31
CA LEU A 829 -9.58 23.23 29.17
C LEU A 829 -10.12 23.20 27.73
N SER A 830 -10.32 24.34 27.06
CA SER A 830 -10.88 24.29 25.70
C SER A 830 -9.91 23.66 24.69
N ALA A 831 -8.61 23.96 24.77
CA ALA A 831 -7.60 23.37 23.89
C ALA A 831 -7.52 21.84 24.04
N HIS A 832 -7.53 21.31 25.26
CA HIS A 832 -7.57 19.86 25.50
C HIS A 832 -8.82 19.18 24.91
N LEU A 833 -9.96 19.85 24.88
CA LEU A 833 -11.21 19.30 24.36
C LEU A 833 -11.34 19.44 22.83
N GLN A 834 -10.77 20.52 22.27
CA GLN A 834 -10.54 20.65 20.83
C GLN A 834 -9.58 19.56 20.34
N TYR A 835 -8.47 19.35 21.07
CA TYR A 835 -7.48 18.33 20.70
C TYR A 835 -8.01 16.91 20.83
N LEU A 836 -8.78 16.59 21.87
CA LEU A 836 -9.48 15.31 21.99
C LEU A 836 -10.42 15.04 20.80
N ALA A 837 -11.18 16.04 20.36
CA ALA A 837 -12.04 15.92 19.19
C ALA A 837 -11.22 15.73 17.91
N GLY A 838 -10.25 16.60 17.64
CA GLY A 838 -9.40 16.52 16.45
C GLY A 838 -8.57 15.24 16.36
N LEU A 839 -8.09 14.71 17.49
CA LEU A 839 -7.39 13.41 17.56
C LEU A 839 -8.33 12.23 17.25
N CYS A 840 -9.57 12.27 17.73
CA CYS A 840 -10.59 11.30 17.37
C CYS A 840 -10.92 11.38 15.86
N ASP A 841 -11.08 12.60 15.31
CA ASP A 841 -11.37 12.82 13.90
C ASP A 841 -10.22 12.41 12.98
N LEU A 842 -8.96 12.77 13.30
CA LEU A 842 -7.76 12.32 12.58
C LEU A 842 -7.59 10.80 12.64
N SER A 843 -7.84 10.19 13.81
CA SER A 843 -7.80 8.73 13.96
C SER A 843 -8.86 8.05 13.09
N ASN A 844 -10.10 8.56 13.12
CA ASN A 844 -11.21 8.05 12.32
C ASN A 844 -10.93 8.20 10.81
N GLN A 845 -10.40 9.34 10.38
CA GLN A 845 -9.99 9.56 8.98
C GLN A 845 -8.86 8.60 8.55
N SER A 846 -7.78 8.50 9.33
CA SER A 846 -6.65 7.60 9.07
C SER A 846 -7.10 6.14 8.94
N VAL A 847 -7.95 5.67 9.87
CA VAL A 847 -8.49 4.30 9.87
C VAL A 847 -9.42 4.04 8.69
N ASN A 848 -10.34 4.96 8.38
CA ASN A 848 -11.25 4.77 7.25
C ASN A 848 -10.50 4.79 5.91
N ALA A 849 -9.55 5.72 5.75
CA ALA A 849 -8.66 5.78 4.61
C ALA A 849 -7.87 4.47 4.43
N PHE A 850 -7.26 3.97 5.51
CA PHE A 850 -6.60 2.68 5.53
C PHE A 850 -7.53 1.53 5.09
N ILE A 851 -8.73 1.43 5.68
CA ILE A 851 -9.71 0.40 5.33
C ILE A 851 -10.08 0.48 3.84
N GLN A 852 -10.31 1.67 3.28
CA GLN A 852 -10.60 1.83 1.85
C GLN A 852 -9.39 1.45 0.98
N GLN A 853 -8.17 1.85 1.35
CA GLN A 853 -6.94 1.49 0.62
C GLN A 853 -6.67 -0.02 0.64
N PHE A 854 -6.91 -0.70 1.76
CA PHE A 854 -6.79 -2.14 1.87
C PHE A 854 -7.89 -2.87 1.08
N LEU A 855 -9.16 -2.51 1.28
CA LEU A 855 -10.28 -3.20 0.62
C LEU A 855 -10.35 -2.95 -0.90
N SER A 856 -9.80 -1.83 -1.39
CA SER A 856 -9.60 -1.58 -2.83
C SER A 856 -8.35 -2.25 -3.42
N SER A 857 -7.43 -2.76 -2.59
CA SER A 857 -6.21 -3.41 -3.07
C SER A 857 -6.48 -4.79 -3.68
N LEU A 858 -5.64 -5.19 -4.64
CA LEU A 858 -5.81 -6.43 -5.39
C LEU A 858 -5.17 -7.62 -4.70
N PHE A 859 -5.98 -8.63 -4.40
CA PHE A 859 -5.53 -10.00 -4.20
C PHE A 859 -5.34 -10.69 -5.55
N VAL A 860 -4.16 -11.28 -5.77
CA VAL A 860 -3.83 -12.00 -7.00
C VAL A 860 -3.53 -13.46 -6.66
N THR A 861 -4.29 -14.39 -7.25
CA THR A 861 -4.02 -15.83 -7.15
C THR A 861 -4.41 -16.56 -8.43
N ILE A 862 -3.60 -17.53 -8.82
CA ILE A 862 -3.83 -18.35 -10.02
C ILE A 862 -4.70 -19.58 -9.70
N GLU A 863 -4.69 -20.02 -8.43
CA GLU A 863 -5.43 -21.20 -7.95
C GLU A 863 -6.30 -20.83 -6.73
N LEU A 864 -7.40 -21.56 -6.55
CA LEU A 864 -8.31 -21.42 -5.43
C LEU A 864 -7.60 -21.85 -4.13
N LEU A 865 -7.43 -20.93 -3.19
CA LEU A 865 -6.82 -21.24 -1.90
C LEU A 865 -7.82 -21.94 -0.97
N PRO A 866 -7.42 -22.98 -0.22
CA PRO A 866 -8.16 -23.48 0.94
C PRO A 866 -8.54 -22.38 1.93
N GLN A 867 -9.72 -22.48 2.56
CA GLN A 867 -10.23 -21.48 3.51
C GLN A 867 -9.26 -21.19 4.67
N SER A 868 -8.59 -22.21 5.20
CA SER A 868 -7.57 -22.04 6.25
C SER A 868 -6.38 -21.20 5.79
N ILE A 869 -5.85 -21.50 4.59
CA ILE A 869 -4.72 -20.78 4.00
C ILE A 869 -5.12 -19.34 3.67
N LEU A 870 -6.31 -19.14 3.09
CA LEU A 870 -6.85 -17.80 2.85
C LEU A 870 -6.93 -17.01 4.16
N ASN A 871 -7.64 -17.53 5.16
CA ASN A 871 -7.83 -16.83 6.44
C ASN A 871 -6.50 -16.44 7.08
N THR A 872 -5.54 -17.37 7.22
CA THR A 872 -4.25 -17.07 7.84
C THR A 872 -3.42 -16.07 7.03
N GLN A 873 -3.49 -16.08 5.70
CA GLN A 873 -2.85 -15.05 4.87
C GLN A 873 -3.52 -13.67 5.05
N MET A 874 -4.85 -13.61 5.06
CA MET A 874 -5.59 -12.37 5.22
C MET A 874 -5.40 -11.77 6.61
N GLU A 875 -5.44 -12.59 7.66
CA GLU A 875 -5.20 -12.19 9.05
C GLU A 875 -3.78 -11.61 9.21
N ALA A 876 -2.75 -12.29 8.69
CA ALA A 876 -1.37 -11.79 8.73
C ALA A 876 -1.20 -10.45 8.00
N LEU A 877 -1.75 -10.33 6.79
CA LEU A 877 -1.73 -9.08 6.02
C LEU A 877 -2.47 -7.95 6.75
N ILE A 878 -3.61 -8.23 7.38
CA ILE A 878 -4.40 -7.24 8.11
C ILE A 878 -3.66 -6.78 9.38
N GLU A 879 -3.03 -7.67 10.15
CA GLU A 879 -2.25 -7.26 11.34
C GLU A 879 -0.99 -6.45 10.98
N GLU A 880 -0.30 -6.79 9.89
CA GLU A 880 0.81 -5.98 9.36
C GLU A 880 0.34 -4.57 9.00
N ASN A 881 -0.69 -4.47 8.17
CA ASN A 881 -1.22 -3.20 7.67
C ASN A 881 -1.84 -2.31 8.76
N LYS A 882 -2.41 -2.89 9.84
CA LYS A 882 -2.93 -2.12 10.98
C LYS A 882 -1.85 -1.26 11.65
N SER A 883 -0.59 -1.71 11.63
CA SER A 883 0.51 -0.97 12.26
C SER A 883 0.91 0.27 11.48
N ASP A 884 0.78 0.28 10.16
CA ASP A 884 1.22 1.40 9.32
C ASP A 884 0.36 2.66 9.54
N ALA A 885 -0.96 2.49 9.71
CA ALA A 885 -1.90 3.59 9.94
C ALA A 885 -1.56 4.38 11.21
N SER A 886 -1.25 3.70 12.32
CA SER A 886 -0.90 4.39 13.58
C SER A 886 0.50 4.99 13.54
N VAL A 887 1.47 4.27 12.95
CA VAL A 887 2.83 4.80 12.75
C VAL A 887 2.83 6.07 11.89
N MET A 888 1.96 6.19 10.90
CA MET A 888 1.85 7.39 10.06
C MET A 888 1.40 8.62 10.85
N LEU A 889 0.30 8.54 11.62
CA LEU A 889 -0.17 9.69 12.42
C LEU A 889 0.87 10.07 13.50
N LEU A 890 1.45 9.08 14.19
CA LEU A 890 2.49 9.31 15.19
C LEU A 890 3.73 10.04 14.63
N ARG A 891 4.11 9.79 13.37
CA ARG A 891 5.23 10.49 12.70
C ARG A 891 4.94 11.97 12.53
N TYR A 892 3.74 12.34 12.10
CA TYR A 892 3.35 13.76 11.96
C TYR A 892 3.29 14.46 13.32
N LEU A 893 2.70 13.81 14.33
CA LEU A 893 2.64 14.36 15.70
C LEU A 893 4.03 14.57 16.32
N SER A 894 4.96 13.62 16.19
CA SER A 894 6.33 13.81 16.69
C SER A 894 7.05 14.90 15.89
N LEU A 895 7.01 14.85 14.56
CA LEU A 895 7.69 15.83 13.71
C LEU A 895 7.25 17.28 14.03
N HIS A 896 5.95 17.49 14.25
CA HIS A 896 5.44 18.80 14.65
C HIS A 896 5.98 19.25 16.01
N ARG A 897 5.89 18.39 17.04
CA ARG A 897 6.43 18.68 18.39
C ARG A 897 7.91 19.03 18.32
N ASP A 898 8.68 18.20 17.62
CA ASP A 898 10.13 18.25 17.62
C ASP A 898 10.61 19.51 16.87
N ILE A 899 9.91 19.94 15.80
CA ILE A 899 10.13 21.24 15.14
C ILE A 899 9.68 22.42 16.03
N ASN A 900 8.50 22.37 16.66
CA ASN A 900 8.03 23.44 17.55
C ASN A 900 9.00 23.72 18.71
N HIS A 901 9.49 22.64 19.33
CA HIS A 901 10.43 22.72 20.43
C HIS A 901 11.81 23.19 19.96
N GLY A 902 12.35 22.62 18.87
CA GLY A 902 13.64 23.00 18.30
C GLY A 902 13.69 24.44 17.78
N ASN A 903 12.57 24.96 17.26
CA ASN A 903 12.42 26.37 16.88
C ASN A 903 11.99 27.28 18.04
N ALA A 904 11.80 26.73 19.24
CA ALA A 904 11.37 27.46 20.43
C ALA A 904 10.15 28.38 20.20
N ILE A 905 9.15 27.90 19.46
CA ILE A 905 7.95 28.69 19.11
C ILE A 905 7.19 29.05 20.38
N ILE A 906 6.97 30.35 20.62
CA ILE A 906 6.25 30.82 21.81
C ILE A 906 4.77 30.45 21.68
N SER A 907 4.14 29.98 22.75
CA SER A 907 2.70 29.74 22.80
C SER A 907 1.97 30.90 23.47
N SER A 908 0.80 31.28 22.95
CA SER A 908 -0.08 32.33 23.53
C SER A 908 -0.66 31.94 24.89
N TYR A 909 -0.43 30.72 25.36
CA TYR A 909 -0.68 30.33 26.74
C TYR A 909 0.37 30.90 27.71
N GLY A 910 1.58 31.27 27.25
CA GLY A 910 2.65 31.81 28.10
C GLY A 910 3.26 30.77 29.06
N THR A 911 3.21 29.49 28.65
CA THR A 911 3.53 28.31 29.46
C THR A 911 4.78 27.55 29.04
N ASN A 912 5.28 27.76 27.81
CA ASN A 912 6.58 27.26 27.37
C ASN A 912 7.69 28.29 27.55
N TYR A 913 7.42 29.56 27.22
CA TYR A 913 8.35 30.69 27.36
C TYR A 913 7.67 31.91 28.00
N GLU A 914 8.45 32.74 28.67
CA GLU A 914 8.06 34.08 29.09
C GLU A 914 9.06 35.14 28.63
N TYR A 915 8.57 36.35 28.36
CA TYR A 915 9.41 37.52 28.14
C TYR A 915 9.86 38.13 29.48
N LEU A 916 11.08 38.68 29.47
CA LEU A 916 11.71 39.40 30.56
C LEU A 916 11.95 40.85 30.13
N VAL A 917 11.39 41.80 30.87
CA VAL A 917 11.69 43.23 30.73
C VAL A 917 12.96 43.56 31.54
N PRO A 918 13.94 44.31 30.99
CA PRO A 918 15.13 44.71 31.75
C PRO A 918 14.81 45.57 32.98
N GLU A 919 15.63 45.45 34.03
CA GLU A 919 15.54 46.32 35.20
C GLU A 919 15.86 47.77 34.82
N ARG A 920 15.05 48.71 35.29
CA ARG A 920 15.14 50.14 34.96
C ARG A 920 16.48 50.74 35.40
N SER A 921 17.30 51.15 34.43
CA SER A 921 18.51 51.94 34.69
C SER A 921 18.15 53.31 35.29
N SER A 922 19.01 53.86 36.16
CA SER A 922 18.66 55.00 37.00
C SER A 922 18.76 56.38 36.33
N GLU A 923 18.88 56.45 35.01
CA GLU A 923 19.10 57.69 34.26
C GLU A 923 17.97 57.94 33.25
N ASN A 924 17.17 58.98 33.49
CA ASN A 924 16.00 59.33 32.67
C ASN A 924 16.36 59.64 31.21
N ARG A 925 16.11 58.68 30.30
CA ARG A 925 15.75 58.91 28.89
C ARG A 925 15.09 57.69 28.25
N ILE A 926 14.39 57.97 27.15
CA ILE A 926 13.80 56.99 26.26
C ILE A 926 14.90 56.03 25.79
N ILE A 927 14.74 54.74 26.08
CA ILE A 927 15.56 53.64 25.58
C ILE A 927 14.59 52.57 25.08
N ALA A 928 14.79 52.09 23.86
CA ALA A 928 14.10 50.91 23.36
C ALA A 928 14.84 49.65 23.82
N TYR A 929 14.15 48.78 24.56
CA TYR A 929 14.71 47.55 25.09
C TYR A 929 14.18 46.36 24.30
N VAL A 930 15.07 45.59 23.65
CA VAL A 930 14.72 44.29 23.08
C VAL A 930 14.40 43.32 24.22
N MET A 931 13.18 42.78 24.26
CA MET A 931 12.78 41.83 25.28
C MET A 931 13.56 40.52 25.12
N ARG A 932 14.11 40.03 26.24
CA ARG A 932 14.71 38.70 26.32
C ARG A 932 13.62 37.68 26.65
N THR A 933 13.85 36.41 26.36
CA THR A 933 12.96 35.32 26.76
C THR A 933 13.66 34.38 27.74
N GLN A 934 12.87 33.60 28.48
CA GLN A 934 13.35 32.38 29.14
C GLN A 934 12.31 31.26 29.07
N GLY A 935 12.76 30.01 29.03
CA GLY A 935 11.88 28.84 29.12
C GLY A 935 11.29 28.69 30.52
N ILE A 936 9.98 28.45 30.60
CA ILE A 936 9.28 28.21 31.87
C ILE A 936 9.87 26.99 32.57
N VAL A 937 10.12 27.14 33.88
CA VAL A 937 10.52 26.04 34.76
C VAL A 937 9.33 25.61 35.62
N TYR A 938 9.03 24.32 35.56
CA TYR A 938 8.03 23.65 36.39
C TYR A 938 8.68 23.01 37.62
N ASP A 939 7.86 22.74 38.64
CA ASP A 939 8.27 22.57 40.04
C ASP A 939 9.22 21.38 40.32
N ASN A 940 9.36 20.48 39.36
CA ASN A 940 10.36 19.40 39.34
C ASN A 940 11.72 19.83 38.75
N ASN A 941 12.02 21.14 38.70
CA ASN A 941 13.12 21.77 37.94
C ASN A 941 13.14 21.42 36.43
N CYS A 942 11.98 21.11 35.86
CA CYS A 942 11.85 20.77 34.43
C CYS A 942 11.66 22.05 33.61
N SER A 943 12.60 22.37 32.72
CA SER A 943 12.56 23.58 31.87
C SER A 943 12.05 23.28 30.46
N CYS A 944 11.07 24.06 30.01
CA CYS A 944 10.51 23.99 28.65
C CYS A 944 11.49 24.41 27.54
N ALA A 945 12.61 25.05 27.88
CA ALA A 945 13.71 25.30 26.93
C ALA A 945 14.63 24.09 26.72
N LEU A 946 14.51 23.04 27.56
CA LEU A 946 15.36 21.84 27.53
C LEU A 946 14.56 20.55 27.29
N ASN A 947 13.24 20.56 27.50
CA ASN A 947 12.35 19.43 27.28
C ASN A 947 10.90 19.89 27.11
N ALA A 948 10.28 19.61 25.95
CA ALA A 948 8.88 19.91 25.68
C ALA A 948 7.89 19.20 26.64
N SER A 949 8.23 18.01 27.14
CA SER A 949 7.34 17.15 27.93
C SER A 949 7.22 17.53 29.43
N CYS A 950 7.74 18.69 29.83
CA CYS A 950 7.60 19.17 31.22
C CYS A 950 6.13 19.44 31.57
N THR A 951 5.60 18.69 32.54
CA THR A 951 4.18 18.77 32.94
C THR A 951 3.97 18.65 34.46
N ILE A 952 2.93 19.33 34.95
CA ILE A 952 2.40 19.27 36.32
C ILE A 952 0.94 18.79 36.31
N PRO A 953 0.36 18.35 37.45
CA PRO A 953 -1.08 18.09 37.56
C PRO A 953 -1.91 19.34 37.20
N ALA A 954 -3.06 19.13 36.57
CA ALA A 954 -4.01 20.21 36.30
C ALA A 954 -4.68 20.67 37.60
N ASN A 955 -4.69 21.98 37.85
CA ASN A 955 -5.33 22.59 39.01
C ASN A 955 -6.21 23.77 38.59
N PHE A 956 -7.31 23.99 39.30
CA PHE A 956 -7.93 25.32 39.36
C PHE A 956 -7.27 26.15 40.47
N ILE A 957 -6.99 27.42 40.19
CA ILE A 957 -6.40 28.38 41.13
C ILE A 957 -7.48 29.39 41.52
N GLN A 958 -7.76 29.53 42.81
CA GLN A 958 -8.79 30.45 43.26
C GLN A 958 -8.29 31.90 43.22
N THR A 959 -9.06 32.81 42.62
CA THR A 959 -8.69 34.23 42.53
C THR A 959 -8.47 34.83 43.92
N ASN A 960 -7.31 35.46 44.12
CA ASN A 960 -6.85 36.05 45.38
C ASN A 960 -6.55 35.05 46.52
N SER A 961 -6.31 33.76 46.23
CA SER A 961 -5.74 32.81 47.20
C SER A 961 -4.65 31.94 46.58
N SER A 962 -3.86 31.27 47.42
CA SER A 962 -2.88 30.26 47.00
C SER A 962 -3.45 28.83 47.05
N GLU A 963 -4.79 28.69 47.05
CA GLU A 963 -5.46 27.39 47.12
C GLU A 963 -5.64 26.80 45.71
N THR A 964 -5.10 25.61 45.52
CA THR A 964 -5.09 24.89 44.23
C THR A 964 -5.94 23.63 44.33
N ILE A 965 -6.96 23.52 43.49
CA ILE A 965 -7.89 22.38 43.49
C ILE A 965 -7.51 21.43 42.34
N PRO A 966 -6.99 20.21 42.63
CA PRO A 966 -6.47 19.31 41.61
C PRO A 966 -7.57 18.57 40.85
N ILE A 967 -7.30 18.30 39.58
CA ILE A 967 -8.22 17.64 38.64
C ILE A 967 -7.65 16.26 38.28
N GLN A 968 -8.45 15.21 38.40
CA GLN A 968 -7.97 13.83 38.24
C GLN A 968 -7.54 13.52 36.79
N GLY A 969 -6.34 12.93 36.62
CA GLY A 969 -5.80 12.46 35.34
C GLY A 969 -5.27 13.55 34.40
N LEU A 970 -5.85 14.75 34.45
CA LEU A 970 -5.49 15.87 33.59
C LEU A 970 -4.23 16.59 34.07
N ARG A 971 -3.46 17.16 33.13
CA ARG A 971 -2.18 17.83 33.36
C ARG A 971 -2.12 19.21 32.69
N MET A 972 -1.08 19.98 32.99
CA MET A 972 -0.65 21.18 32.25
C MET A 972 0.86 21.12 32.03
N GLY A 973 1.40 21.89 31.10
CA GLY A 973 2.81 21.86 30.75
C GLY A 973 3.17 22.91 29.72
N CYS A 974 4.30 22.74 29.06
CA CYS A 974 4.85 23.71 28.10
C CYS A 974 3.81 24.18 27.07
N THR A 975 3.11 23.24 26.41
CA THR A 975 1.98 23.53 25.53
C THR A 975 0.80 22.60 25.81
N PRO A 976 -0.45 22.98 25.46
CA PRO A 976 -1.62 22.12 25.57
C PRO A 976 -1.48 20.73 24.97
N THR A 977 -0.83 20.58 23.81
CA THR A 977 -0.57 19.26 23.20
C THR A 977 0.24 18.35 24.12
N GLU A 978 1.39 18.84 24.62
CA GLU A 978 2.30 18.04 25.46
C GLU A 978 1.66 17.68 26.80
N SER A 979 0.86 18.59 27.39
CA SER A 979 0.09 18.26 28.59
C SER A 979 -1.05 17.29 28.34
N PHE A 980 -1.69 17.34 27.17
CA PHE A 980 -2.75 16.39 26.86
C PHE A 980 -2.20 14.99 26.60
N PHE A 981 -1.10 14.84 25.84
CA PHE A 981 -0.41 13.56 25.63
C PHE A 981 -0.08 12.83 26.95
N ALA A 982 0.41 13.58 27.94
CA ALA A 982 0.75 13.07 29.27
C ALA A 982 -0.45 12.92 30.23
N SER A 983 -1.63 13.44 29.86
CA SER A 983 -2.87 13.29 30.66
C SER A 983 -3.49 11.91 30.49
N THR A 984 -4.29 11.48 31.45
CA THR A 984 -5.24 10.37 31.32
C THR A 984 -6.66 10.92 31.22
N LEU A 985 -7.60 10.12 30.68
CA LEU A 985 -8.99 10.56 30.50
C LEU A 985 -9.86 10.42 31.77
N GLU A 986 -9.27 10.11 32.93
CA GLU A 986 -9.96 9.74 34.17
C GLU A 986 -11.10 10.68 34.59
N CYS A 987 -10.93 11.99 34.44
CA CYS A 987 -11.97 12.96 34.78
C CYS A 987 -13.28 12.72 34.01
N PHE A 988 -13.21 12.34 32.73
CA PHE A 988 -14.37 12.12 31.86
C PHE A 988 -15.17 10.83 32.20
N TYR A 989 -14.62 9.97 33.05
CA TYR A 989 -15.27 8.77 33.60
C TYR A 989 -15.73 8.97 35.05
N ASN A 990 -15.44 10.12 35.66
CA ASN A 990 -15.75 10.43 37.05
C ASN A 990 -16.74 11.60 37.15
N LEU A 991 -18.01 11.31 37.45
CA LEU A 991 -19.06 12.32 37.57
C LEU A 991 -18.71 13.43 38.57
N SER A 992 -18.01 13.13 39.66
CA SER A 992 -17.57 14.15 40.63
C SER A 992 -16.50 15.08 40.04
N CYS A 993 -15.65 14.58 39.13
CA CYS A 993 -14.65 15.40 38.43
C CYS A 993 -15.30 16.26 37.32
N ILE A 994 -16.30 15.72 36.61
CA ILE A 994 -17.11 16.47 35.64
C ILE A 994 -17.87 17.62 36.33
N ASN A 995 -18.50 17.35 37.49
CA ASN A 995 -19.19 18.37 38.27
C ASN A 995 -18.23 19.45 38.77
N LEU A 996 -17.04 19.06 39.26
CA LEU A 996 -15.98 19.99 39.66
C LEU A 996 -15.59 20.94 38.53
N ILE A 997 -15.50 20.46 37.28
CA ILE A 997 -15.25 21.32 36.11
C ILE A 997 -16.39 22.32 35.93
N TYR A 998 -17.66 21.88 35.91
CA TYR A 998 -18.82 22.77 35.73
C TYR A 998 -18.92 23.87 36.80
N GLU A 999 -18.65 23.53 38.06
CA GLU A 999 -18.63 24.48 39.19
C GLU A 999 -17.62 25.61 38.99
N HIS A 1000 -16.44 25.32 38.43
CA HIS A 1000 -15.33 26.28 38.33
C HIS A 1000 -15.32 27.11 37.04
N ILE A 1001 -16.10 26.74 36.03
CA ILE A 1001 -16.31 27.48 34.77
C ILE A 1001 -17.64 28.26 34.72
N ASN A 1002 -18.40 28.28 35.82
CA ASN A 1002 -19.66 29.06 35.97
C ASN A 1002 -20.73 28.75 34.89
N CYS A 1003 -20.80 27.50 34.42
CA CYS A 1003 -21.74 27.10 33.35
C CYS A 1003 -23.11 26.71 33.93
N SER A 1004 -24.17 27.44 33.57
CA SER A 1004 -25.52 27.30 34.15
C SER A 1004 -26.38 26.19 33.53
N SER A 1005 -25.77 25.23 32.83
CA SER A 1005 -26.48 24.11 32.17
C SER A 1005 -26.80 22.99 33.16
N ASN A 1006 -28.09 22.65 33.33
CA ASN A 1006 -28.52 21.47 34.10
C ASN A 1006 -28.17 20.16 33.36
N VAL A 1007 -26.95 19.64 33.54
CA VAL A 1007 -26.49 18.41 32.87
C VAL A 1007 -26.99 17.15 33.60
N ASN A 1008 -28.31 17.03 33.70
CA ASN A 1008 -28.95 15.77 34.10
C ASN A 1008 -28.86 14.77 32.94
N ASN A 1009 -28.18 13.64 33.18
CA ASN A 1009 -27.86 12.56 32.24
C ASN A 1009 -26.59 12.74 31.39
N THR A 1010 -25.45 13.07 32.00
CA THR A 1010 -24.20 12.47 31.52
C THR A 1010 -24.26 10.97 31.78
N ASN A 1011 -24.48 10.15 30.75
CA ASN A 1011 -24.26 8.71 30.89
C ASN A 1011 -22.76 8.49 31.14
N VAL A 1012 -22.41 8.09 32.36
CA VAL A 1012 -21.02 7.76 32.70
C VAL A 1012 -20.64 6.52 31.91
N LEU A 1013 -19.58 6.66 31.11
CA LEU A 1013 -19.06 5.65 30.19
C LEU A 1013 -18.52 4.43 30.96
N GLU A 1014 -18.79 3.21 30.50
CA GLU A 1014 -18.32 1.99 31.19
C GLU A 1014 -16.83 1.72 30.87
N PRO A 1015 -15.95 1.50 31.87
CA PRO A 1015 -14.51 1.65 31.69
C PRO A 1015 -13.78 0.41 31.10
N PRO A 1016 -13.02 0.54 29.97
CA PRO A 1016 -12.10 -0.48 29.48
C PRO A 1016 -10.70 -0.34 30.10
N SER A 1017 -10.17 0.90 30.16
CA SER A 1017 -8.96 1.26 30.91
C SER A 1017 -8.93 2.77 31.17
N ILE A 1018 -9.08 3.18 32.43
CA ILE A 1018 -9.28 4.60 32.76
C ILE A 1018 -7.95 5.37 32.83
N ASN A 1019 -6.92 4.76 33.42
CA ASN A 1019 -5.63 5.39 33.72
C ASN A 1019 -4.60 5.31 32.58
N THR A 1020 -5.05 5.14 31.33
CA THR A 1020 -4.15 5.10 30.16
C THR A 1020 -3.82 6.53 29.70
N PRO A 1021 -2.54 6.89 29.49
CA PRO A 1021 -2.14 8.16 28.88
C PRO A 1021 -2.76 8.35 27.49
N VAL A 1022 -3.12 9.58 27.14
CA VAL A 1022 -3.70 9.88 25.81
C VAL A 1022 -2.75 9.48 24.69
N ILE A 1023 -1.44 9.67 24.84
CA ILE A 1023 -0.47 9.23 23.81
C ILE A 1023 -0.56 7.72 23.51
N ASP A 1024 -0.78 6.88 24.54
CA ASP A 1024 -0.94 5.43 24.36
C ASP A 1024 -2.25 5.08 23.64
N LEU A 1025 -3.32 5.88 23.82
CA LEU A 1025 -4.56 5.75 23.06
C LEU A 1025 -4.35 6.14 21.58
N ILE A 1026 -3.57 7.19 21.32
CA ILE A 1026 -3.19 7.61 19.95
C ILE A 1026 -2.35 6.53 19.26
N THR A 1027 -1.47 5.80 19.97
CA THR A 1027 -0.71 4.68 19.35
C THR A 1027 -1.60 3.57 18.78
N LYS A 1028 -2.87 3.51 19.21
CA LYS A 1028 -3.90 2.60 18.72
C LYS A 1028 -4.97 3.30 17.87
N LEU A 1029 -4.78 4.56 17.49
CA LEU A 1029 -5.77 5.41 16.80
C LEU A 1029 -7.13 5.44 17.53
N PHE A 1030 -7.11 5.44 18.87
CA PHE A 1030 -8.32 5.28 19.70
C PHE A 1030 -9.18 4.07 19.29
N ILE A 1031 -8.60 2.92 18.90
CA ILE A 1031 -9.36 1.71 18.57
C ILE A 1031 -9.33 0.73 19.75
N ASP A 1032 -10.52 0.37 20.25
CA ASP A 1032 -10.67 -0.65 21.29
C ASP A 1032 -10.70 -2.07 20.70
N ASN A 1033 -11.28 -2.24 19.50
CA ASN A 1033 -11.35 -3.53 18.81
C ASN A 1033 -11.49 -3.40 17.29
N TRP A 1034 -11.08 -4.43 16.55
CA TRP A 1034 -11.28 -4.55 15.11
C TRP A 1034 -12.22 -5.73 14.79
N SER A 1035 -13.35 -5.45 14.14
CA SER A 1035 -14.22 -6.47 13.57
C SER A 1035 -13.76 -6.80 12.15
N VAL A 1036 -13.27 -8.02 11.95
CA VAL A 1036 -12.84 -8.54 10.63
C VAL A 1036 -13.71 -9.74 10.27
N THR A 1037 -14.25 -9.77 9.06
CA THR A 1037 -15.05 -10.88 8.55
C THR A 1037 -14.57 -11.27 7.14
N ILE A 1038 -14.18 -12.53 6.97
CA ILE A 1038 -13.74 -13.09 5.68
C ILE A 1038 -14.81 -14.09 5.21
N ASN A 1039 -15.45 -13.81 4.08
CA ASN A 1039 -16.51 -14.63 3.52
C ASN A 1039 -15.95 -15.55 2.41
N TYR A 1040 -15.60 -16.77 2.78
CA TYR A 1040 -15.01 -17.75 1.86
C TYR A 1040 -15.94 -18.10 0.68
N THR A 1041 -17.26 -18.12 0.88
CA THR A 1041 -18.24 -18.34 -0.20
C THR A 1041 -18.20 -17.22 -1.24
N LEU A 1042 -18.02 -15.96 -0.82
CA LEU A 1042 -17.85 -14.83 -1.76
C LEU A 1042 -16.51 -14.90 -2.48
N TYR A 1043 -15.41 -15.28 -1.80
CA TYR A 1043 -14.11 -15.51 -2.43
C TYR A 1043 -14.16 -16.62 -3.48
N PHE A 1044 -14.76 -17.78 -3.16
CA PHE A 1044 -14.99 -18.88 -4.10
C PHE A 1044 -15.78 -18.41 -5.34
N ASN A 1045 -16.81 -17.59 -5.13
CA ASN A 1045 -17.63 -16.99 -6.18
C ASN A 1045 -16.94 -15.82 -6.94
N GLN A 1046 -15.77 -15.35 -6.51
CA GLN A 1046 -14.91 -14.47 -7.32
C GLN A 1046 -13.88 -15.28 -8.12
N CYS A 1047 -13.22 -16.26 -7.51
CA CYS A 1047 -12.28 -17.15 -8.19
C CYS A 1047 -12.94 -17.92 -9.35
N LEU A 1048 -14.19 -18.39 -9.15
CA LEU A 1048 -14.95 -19.20 -10.11
C LEU A 1048 -14.08 -20.33 -10.71
N PRO A 1049 -13.72 -21.36 -9.92
CA PRO A 1049 -12.79 -22.40 -10.35
C PRO A 1049 -13.28 -23.14 -11.61
N THR A 1050 -12.35 -23.49 -12.51
CA THR A 1050 -12.65 -24.04 -13.85
C THR A 1050 -12.43 -25.53 -14.01
#